data_AF-A0A2P2CIS1-F1
#
_entry.id   AF-A0A2P2CIS1-F1
#
_cell.length_a   1.000
_cell.length_b   1.000
_cell.length_c   1.000
_cell.angle_alpha   90.00
_cell.angle_beta   90.00
_cell.angle_gamma   90.00
#
_symmetry.space_group_name_H-M   'P 1'
#
loop_
_entity.id
_entity.type
_entity.pdbx_description
1 polymer ?
#
loop_
_entity_poly.entity_id
_entity_poly.type
_entity_poly.pdbx_seq_one_letter_code
_entity_poly.pdbx_strand_id
1 'polypeptide(L)'
;MSLKAVRARITAGTAVALAAALLAPTQGGAAAAPGASRNTVEASGTVLVTAGEDGDDDRYSLLLPSGRTVELADGFSAKPLSAFAGTLAVPGVGTGARLTGSMRASTLRRAATSGTRLEVVTSRTSEPAPSPGPTTHSTYVAKVTNFGPIALTDAQILATVDASQAYWVRESSGQIPAWNRVSGVVPVASSAGSVAGGCGLGNNGADFAAVAQAVGGAAFPGVDFSGSSPNHLVVVVPHNCGGTTSGRGRLGTTFGNGGPVIIDARPQPQPTLDHEFGHNLGLQHANNRSAEYGDVYEVMGAGPDQYRSPVLGTVYRWEQGIIGAGETVDGSAGGTWSLASRAAASGLRGVVFIDPDNGRRHFVDYRTGTGNDAGTCYVSGACNFTSGGYGQDYLAGLTVERENEASGAFLQPVPGNDGVLTGGEAWTSTSGRLKVAGNGATVTITRGPAIGTVAGGTASMSAPTALRDVSATGSGFTPAPGGYRYQWLINGQAVPGAEDQTFQPTPAMAGGALSVTVTAYAPGYDPVSRTSAAQTVAPAAWYANGTRKYPEITGSRRVGGTLTALGLDWVNYYNQKPGDYAPTYQWTRNGNAIKGATASTYRLTSKDKGKKIQVSEYPRAFGFASTTYARSEATGKIRIGKLVTKRPTIGGKAKVGKRVKARTKGWTNGTKFRYQWFAGKKAIRGATGKKLKITRSMRGKKLVVKVIGKKKGFKSAKAKSKPKKVK
;
A
#
# COMPACT_ATOMS: atom_id res chain seq x y z
N MET A 1 41.27 -57.42 6.44
CA MET A 1 42.34 -57.31 5.43
C MET A 1 42.19 -55.94 4.75
N SER A 2 42.83 -54.87 5.24
CA SER A 2 44.19 -54.38 4.90
C SER A 2 44.27 -53.85 3.46
N LEU A 3 44.80 -52.67 3.09
CA LEU A 3 45.41 -51.50 3.75
C LEU A 3 45.71 -50.51 2.60
N LYS A 4 45.55 -49.19 2.82
CA LYS A 4 46.64 -48.17 2.67
C LYS A 4 46.11 -46.75 2.83
N ALA A 5 46.72 -46.07 3.79
CA ALA A 5 46.61 -44.65 4.09
C ALA A 5 47.60 -43.81 3.25
N VAL A 6 47.47 -42.49 3.27
CA VAL A 6 48.50 -41.52 3.72
C VAL A 6 47.85 -40.13 3.91
N ARG A 7 48.24 -39.46 5.02
CA ARG A 7 47.85 -38.14 5.53
C ARG A 7 48.81 -37.03 5.07
N ALA A 8 48.37 -35.76 5.21
CA ALA A 8 49.10 -34.54 5.69
C ALA A 8 48.68 -33.30 4.86
N ARG A 9 48.56 -32.05 5.35
CA ARG A 9 48.78 -31.38 6.65
C ARG A 9 48.09 -30.00 6.59
N ILE A 10 47.78 -29.46 7.76
CA ILE A 10 47.25 -28.11 8.06
C ILE A 10 48.37 -27.06 7.98
N THR A 11 48.05 -25.85 7.53
CA THR A 11 48.67 -24.61 8.07
C THR A 11 47.70 -23.44 7.99
N ALA A 12 47.39 -22.86 9.15
CA ALA A 12 46.79 -21.54 9.30
C ALA A 12 47.89 -20.47 9.23
N GLY A 13 47.57 -19.29 8.69
CA GLY A 13 48.43 -18.12 8.65
C GLY A 13 47.57 -16.85 8.62
N THR A 14 47.84 -15.99 9.59
CA THR A 14 47.13 -14.79 10.05
C THR A 14 47.24 -13.55 9.15
N ALA A 15 46.17 -12.74 9.21
CA ALA A 15 46.09 -11.26 9.18
C ALA A 15 46.57 -10.46 7.95
N VAL A 16 45.70 -9.57 7.45
CA VAL A 16 45.77 -8.09 7.58
C VAL A 16 44.75 -7.44 6.63
N ALA A 17 44.02 -6.46 7.16
CA ALA A 17 43.07 -5.61 6.45
C ALA A 17 43.76 -4.67 5.45
N LEU A 18 43.10 -4.37 4.33
CA LEU A 18 43.33 -3.12 3.60
C LEU A 18 42.03 -2.63 2.93
N ALA A 19 41.63 -1.42 3.31
CA ALA A 19 40.58 -0.65 2.66
C ALA A 19 41.07 -0.11 1.31
N ALA A 20 40.17 -0.02 0.32
CA ALA A 20 40.34 0.86 -0.84
C ALA A 20 38.96 1.34 -1.31
N ALA A 21 38.78 2.66 -1.24
CA ALA A 21 37.62 3.39 -1.71
C ALA A 21 37.79 3.83 -3.17
N LEU A 22 36.65 4.13 -3.80
CA LEU A 22 36.40 5.02 -4.94
C LEU A 22 36.80 4.55 -6.35
N LEU A 23 35.78 4.43 -7.21
CA LEU A 23 35.64 5.22 -8.44
C LEU A 23 34.23 5.05 -9.03
N ALA A 24 33.49 6.16 -9.13
CA ALA A 24 32.24 6.29 -9.85
C ALA A 24 32.48 6.30 -11.39
N PRO A 25 31.42 6.08 -12.19
CA PRO A 25 31.28 6.80 -13.44
C PRO A 25 30.01 7.67 -13.47
N THR A 26 30.16 8.75 -14.20
CA THR A 26 29.34 9.95 -14.35
C THR A 26 28.02 9.75 -15.12
N GLN A 27 27.06 10.64 -14.83
CA GLN A 27 25.75 10.78 -15.50
C GLN A 27 25.82 11.22 -16.97
N GLY A 28 24.75 10.93 -17.73
CA GLY A 28 24.35 11.71 -18.91
C GLY A 28 23.25 11.07 -19.78
N GLY A 29 22.00 11.58 -19.69
CA GLY A 29 21.03 11.61 -20.79
C GLY A 29 19.63 10.98 -20.58
N ALA A 30 18.63 11.82 -20.24
CA ALA A 30 17.18 11.56 -20.23
C ALA A 30 16.60 11.24 -21.64
N ALA A 31 15.40 10.72 -21.90
CA ALA A 31 14.13 10.59 -21.18
C ALA A 31 13.22 9.54 -21.87
N ALA A 32 12.30 8.91 -21.12
CA ALA A 32 10.86 8.79 -21.43
C ALA A 32 10.17 7.71 -20.55
N ALA A 33 9.46 8.16 -19.50
CA ALA A 33 8.24 7.51 -19.01
C ALA A 33 7.06 7.83 -19.97
N PRO A 34 5.82 7.31 -19.85
CA PRO A 34 5.27 6.49 -18.76
C PRO A 34 4.37 5.31 -19.19
N GLY A 35 3.95 4.52 -18.20
CA GLY A 35 2.83 3.58 -18.31
C GLY A 35 2.36 3.17 -16.90
N ALA A 36 1.59 4.05 -16.25
CA ALA A 36 1.04 3.86 -14.91
C ALA A 36 0.16 2.59 -14.83
N SER A 37 0.54 1.64 -13.98
CA SER A 37 -0.32 0.51 -13.61
C SER A 37 -1.23 0.93 -12.46
N ARG A 38 -2.53 0.93 -12.75
CA ARG A 38 -3.60 1.15 -11.78
C ARG A 38 -3.61 0.05 -10.74
N ASN A 39 -3.99 0.46 -9.57
CA ASN A 39 -3.63 -0.15 -8.33
C ASN A 39 -5.01 -0.14 -7.61
N THR A 40 -5.47 -1.29 -7.10
CA THR A 40 -6.79 -1.46 -6.44
C THR A 40 -6.59 -2.22 -5.15
N VAL A 41 -7.42 -2.07 -4.11
CA VAL A 41 -7.21 -2.78 -2.82
C VAL A 41 -8.53 -3.34 -2.33
N GLU A 42 -8.47 -4.31 -1.42
CA GLU A 42 -9.58 -4.82 -0.62
C GLU A 42 -9.15 -4.94 0.87
N ALA A 43 -10.12 -4.81 1.79
CA ALA A 43 -9.97 -4.56 3.23
C ALA A 43 -10.99 -5.41 4.05
N SER A 44 -10.62 -6.00 5.20
CA SER A 44 -11.46 -6.69 6.20
C SER A 44 -10.97 -6.43 7.61
N GLY A 45 -11.93 -6.17 8.48
CA GLY A 45 -11.79 -5.72 9.84
C GLY A 45 -13.19 -5.43 10.37
N THR A 46 -13.30 -4.91 11.58
CA THR A 46 -14.59 -4.41 12.06
C THR A 46 -14.90 -3.16 11.26
N VAL A 47 -16.00 -3.16 10.50
CA VAL A 47 -16.51 -1.93 9.93
C VAL A 47 -16.96 -1.06 11.11
N LEU A 48 -16.11 -0.12 11.45
CA LEU A 48 -16.40 0.91 12.42
C LEU A 48 -16.99 2.06 11.63
N VAL A 49 -18.18 2.49 12.06
CA VAL A 49 -18.57 3.86 11.79
C VAL A 49 -17.68 4.68 12.72
N THR A 50 -16.46 4.99 12.28
CA THR A 50 -15.72 6.10 12.87
C THR A 50 -16.43 7.32 12.35
N ALA A 51 -17.24 7.96 13.17
CA ALA A 51 -17.55 9.35 12.91
C ALA A 51 -16.21 10.09 13.01
N GLY A 52 -15.55 10.32 11.87
CA GLY A 52 -14.60 11.42 11.80
C GLY A 52 -15.38 12.69 12.14
N GLU A 53 -14.70 13.71 12.64
CA GLU A 53 -15.37 14.98 12.97
C GLU A 53 -16.09 15.59 11.77
N ASP A 54 -15.75 15.15 10.56
CA ASP A 54 -16.31 15.52 9.28
C ASP A 54 -17.83 15.33 9.09
N GLY A 55 -18.54 14.65 10.00
CA GLY A 55 -20.01 14.64 10.06
C GLY A 55 -20.70 13.80 8.99
N ASP A 56 -19.97 12.88 8.36
CA ASP A 56 -20.49 11.97 7.35
C ASP A 56 -20.88 10.63 8.00
N ASP A 57 -22.18 10.41 8.24
CA ASP A 57 -22.75 9.11 8.70
C ASP A 57 -22.54 7.97 7.67
N ASP A 58 -21.98 8.31 6.50
CA ASP A 58 -21.68 7.41 5.40
C ASP A 58 -20.20 7.01 5.33
N ARG A 59 -19.37 7.36 6.34
CA ARG A 59 -17.97 6.95 6.37
C ARG A 59 -17.70 5.79 7.31
N TYR A 60 -17.20 4.74 6.66
CA TYR A 60 -16.92 3.45 7.23
C TYR A 60 -15.41 3.32 7.20
N SER A 61 -14.79 3.31 8.37
CA SER A 61 -13.41 2.89 8.48
C SER A 61 -13.38 1.42 8.80
N LEU A 62 -12.41 0.74 8.25
CA LEU A 62 -12.10 -0.60 8.62
C LEU A 62 -11.14 -0.55 9.80
N LEU A 63 -11.62 -0.83 11.01
CA LEU A 63 -10.74 -1.08 12.15
C LEU A 63 -10.03 -2.40 11.89
N LEU A 64 -8.75 -2.27 11.58
CA LEU A 64 -7.83 -3.39 11.54
C LEU A 64 -7.74 -3.97 12.95
N PRO A 65 -7.55 -5.28 13.09
CA PRO A 65 -7.31 -5.89 14.40
C PRO A 65 -6.06 -5.37 15.14
N SER A 66 -5.29 -4.49 14.49
CA SER A 66 -4.18 -3.71 15.05
C SER A 66 -4.57 -2.44 15.79
N GLY A 67 -5.87 -2.15 15.94
CA GLY A 67 -6.35 -0.86 16.43
C GLY A 67 -6.23 0.29 15.42
N ARG A 68 -5.58 0.06 14.26
CA ARG A 68 -5.47 1.05 13.19
C ARG A 68 -6.74 1.08 12.36
N THR A 69 -7.14 2.26 11.93
CA THR A 69 -8.27 2.44 11.03
C THR A 69 -7.80 2.66 9.60
N VAL A 70 -8.50 2.07 8.63
CA VAL A 70 -8.30 2.33 7.20
C VAL A 70 -9.61 2.89 6.63
N GLU A 71 -9.57 4.10 6.09
CA GLU A 71 -10.75 4.75 5.51
C GLU A 71 -11.19 4.04 4.21
N LEU A 72 -12.49 3.78 4.06
CA LEU A 72 -13.09 3.33 2.80
C LEU A 72 -13.41 4.56 1.91
N ALA A 73 -13.31 4.46 0.57
CA ALA A 73 -13.40 5.67 -0.27
C ALA A 73 -14.81 6.27 -0.38
N ASP A 74 -14.84 7.54 -0.78
CA ASP A 74 -16.04 8.32 -1.11
C ASP A 74 -17.04 7.54 -2.00
N GLY A 75 -18.31 7.55 -1.59
CA GLY A 75 -19.42 6.87 -2.29
C GLY A 75 -19.82 5.51 -1.71
N PHE A 76 -19.26 5.10 -0.57
CA PHE A 76 -19.84 4.02 0.24
C PHE A 76 -21.11 4.55 0.92
N SER A 77 -22.28 3.94 0.65
CA SER A 77 -23.52 4.22 1.39
C SER A 77 -24.21 2.90 1.72
N ALA A 78 -24.78 2.79 2.92
CA ALA A 78 -25.53 1.60 3.34
C ALA A 78 -26.99 1.98 3.60
N LYS A 79 -27.83 1.89 2.56
CA LYS A 79 -29.27 2.15 2.71
C LYS A 79 -30.01 0.96 3.32
N PRO A 80 -31.07 1.19 4.10
CA PRO A 80 -31.93 0.12 4.59
C PRO A 80 -32.47 -0.75 3.45
N LEU A 81 -32.26 -2.08 3.54
CA LEU A 81 -32.83 -3.12 2.66
C LEU A 81 -32.25 -3.24 1.23
N SER A 82 -31.01 -2.83 0.97
CA SER A 82 -30.34 -3.12 -0.32
C SER A 82 -28.83 -3.37 -0.20
N ALA A 83 -28.27 -4.02 -1.23
CA ALA A 83 -26.84 -4.27 -1.40
C ALA A 83 -25.97 -3.00 -1.24
N PHE A 84 -24.79 -3.12 -0.63
CA PHE A 84 -23.77 -2.07 -0.59
C PHE A 84 -22.89 -2.14 -1.84
N ALA A 85 -22.50 -0.98 -2.38
CA ALA A 85 -21.49 -0.85 -3.42
C ALA A 85 -20.71 0.45 -3.19
N GLY A 86 -19.38 0.40 -3.15
CA GLY A 86 -18.51 1.56 -2.89
C GLY A 86 -17.11 1.34 -3.43
N THR A 87 -16.28 2.36 -3.56
CA THR A 87 -14.90 2.21 -4.09
C THR A 87 -13.90 2.20 -2.93
N LEU A 88 -12.76 1.50 -2.99
CA LEU A 88 -11.66 1.66 -2.04
C LEU A 88 -10.55 2.54 -2.63
N ALA A 89 -10.09 3.53 -1.86
CA ALA A 89 -8.95 4.37 -2.18
C ALA A 89 -7.87 3.96 -1.20
N VAL A 90 -6.71 3.57 -1.72
CA VAL A 90 -5.57 3.23 -0.89
C VAL A 90 -4.41 4.13 -1.25
N PRO A 91 -3.69 4.62 -0.23
CA PRO A 91 -2.50 5.44 -0.45
C PRO A 91 -1.49 4.77 -1.38
N GLY A 92 -0.94 5.55 -2.32
CA GLY A 92 0.06 5.08 -3.30
C GLY A 92 -0.50 4.30 -4.51
N VAL A 93 -1.83 4.18 -4.61
CA VAL A 93 -2.47 3.20 -5.50
C VAL A 93 -3.48 3.85 -6.48
N GLY A 94 -4.02 5.03 -6.17
CA GLY A 94 -4.92 5.75 -7.08
C GLY A 94 -6.33 5.15 -7.12
N THR A 95 -7.29 5.92 -7.64
CA THR A 95 -8.73 5.62 -7.53
C THR A 95 -9.17 4.53 -8.52
N GLY A 96 -9.92 3.51 -8.05
CA GLY A 96 -10.58 2.60 -9.01
C GLY A 96 -11.17 1.24 -8.58
N ALA A 97 -11.15 0.82 -7.31
CA ALA A 97 -11.66 -0.52 -6.93
C ALA A 97 -13.11 -0.49 -6.40
N ARG A 98 -14.12 -0.91 -7.16
CA ARG A 98 -15.53 -0.99 -6.70
C ARG A 98 -15.79 -2.28 -5.90
N LEU A 99 -16.00 -2.18 -4.59
CA LEU A 99 -16.60 -3.19 -3.70
C LEU A 99 -18.10 -3.31 -3.96
N THR A 100 -18.65 -4.53 -3.91
CA THR A 100 -20.10 -4.81 -3.90
C THR A 100 -20.42 -5.96 -2.95
N GLY A 101 -21.44 -5.84 -2.09
CA GLY A 101 -21.94 -6.90 -1.20
C GLY A 101 -23.36 -6.60 -0.68
N SER A 102 -23.95 -7.40 0.22
CA SER A 102 -25.31 -7.12 0.76
C SER A 102 -25.46 -7.51 2.24
N MET A 103 -26.17 -6.69 3.03
CA MET A 103 -26.48 -6.94 4.46
C MET A 103 -27.88 -6.45 4.86
N ARG A 104 -28.46 -7.00 5.95
CA ARG A 104 -29.82 -6.65 6.45
C ARG A 104 -29.81 -5.42 7.38
N ALA A 105 -30.76 -4.50 7.16
CA ALA A 105 -30.86 -3.17 7.79
C ALA A 105 -30.84 -3.12 9.34
N SER A 106 -31.49 -4.09 9.99
CA SER A 106 -31.56 -4.12 11.46
C SER A 106 -30.24 -4.50 12.13
N THR A 107 -29.31 -5.10 11.39
CA THR A 107 -27.97 -5.45 11.87
C THR A 107 -27.02 -4.26 11.81
N LEU A 108 -27.15 -3.42 10.78
CA LEU A 108 -26.34 -2.22 10.60
C LEU A 108 -26.66 -1.14 11.64
N ARG A 109 -27.95 -0.91 11.92
CA ARG A 109 -28.40 0.09 12.91
C ARG A 109 -28.04 -0.28 14.35
N ARG A 110 -28.00 -1.59 14.66
CA ARG A 110 -27.50 -2.11 15.95
C ARG A 110 -25.97 -2.09 16.02
N ALA A 111 -25.26 -2.38 14.94
CA ALA A 111 -23.80 -2.24 14.88
C ALA A 111 -23.34 -0.79 15.12
N ALA A 112 -24.04 0.19 14.54
CA ALA A 112 -23.76 1.63 14.70
C ALA A 112 -24.06 2.20 16.10
N THR A 113 -24.85 1.50 16.93
CA THR A 113 -25.22 1.98 18.29
C THR A 113 -24.74 1.08 19.42
N SER A 114 -24.24 -0.12 19.13
CA SER A 114 -23.88 -1.10 20.17
C SER A 114 -22.54 -1.80 19.96
N GLY A 115 -21.71 -1.36 18.99
CA GLY A 115 -20.45 -2.02 18.66
C GLY A 115 -20.61 -3.48 18.21
N THR A 116 -21.77 -3.85 17.64
CA THR A 116 -22.02 -5.24 17.22
C THR A 116 -21.08 -5.63 16.07
N ARG A 117 -20.29 -6.69 16.31
CA ARG A 117 -19.37 -7.32 15.35
C ARG A 117 -20.12 -7.80 14.10
N LEU A 118 -19.76 -7.25 12.93
CA LEU A 118 -20.24 -7.70 11.63
C LEU A 118 -19.08 -8.28 10.83
N GLU A 119 -19.24 -9.52 10.37
CA GLU A 119 -18.25 -10.24 9.57
C GLU A 119 -18.47 -9.94 8.08
N VAL A 120 -17.57 -9.13 7.49
CA VAL A 120 -17.41 -9.03 6.04
C VAL A 120 -16.06 -9.63 5.67
N VAL A 121 -16.11 -10.61 4.79
CA VAL A 121 -14.99 -11.47 4.39
C VAL A 121 -14.05 -10.66 3.50
N THR A 122 -12.79 -10.49 3.98
CA THR A 122 -11.45 -10.51 3.29
C THR A 122 -10.51 -9.29 3.31
N SER A 123 -9.31 -9.42 3.92
CA SER A 123 -8.12 -8.61 3.61
C SER A 123 -6.69 -9.12 3.81
N ARG A 124 -5.81 -8.19 3.37
CA ARG A 124 -4.40 -7.88 3.06
C ARG A 124 -3.44 -7.18 4.07
N THR A 125 -2.66 -7.78 4.98
CA THR A 125 -1.28 -7.27 5.31
C THR A 125 -0.13 -7.98 4.57
N SER A 126 0.42 -7.33 3.54
CA SER A 126 1.71 -7.68 2.96
C SER A 126 2.81 -6.97 3.74
N GLU A 127 3.46 -7.67 4.68
CA GLU A 127 4.56 -7.14 5.50
C GLU A 127 4.03 -6.01 6.40
N PRO A 128 4.66 -5.69 7.55
CA PRO A 128 4.58 -4.31 7.97
C PRO A 128 5.05 -3.52 6.76
N ALA A 129 4.20 -2.68 6.16
CA ALA A 129 4.75 -1.62 5.33
C ALA A 129 5.87 -1.01 6.19
N PRO A 130 7.15 -0.99 5.74
CA PRO A 130 8.11 -0.13 6.41
C PRO A 130 7.39 1.21 6.53
N SER A 131 7.38 1.80 7.74
CA SER A 131 6.83 3.15 7.91
C SER A 131 7.30 3.95 6.69
N PRO A 132 6.38 4.50 5.87
CA PRO A 132 6.76 5.11 4.61
C PRO A 132 7.92 6.04 4.93
N GLY A 133 9.05 5.82 4.24
CA GLY A 133 10.26 6.54 4.56
C GLY A 133 9.99 8.05 4.58
N PRO A 134 10.86 8.83 5.24
CA PRO A 134 10.68 10.25 5.44
C PRO A 134 10.01 10.95 4.24
N THR A 135 8.80 11.48 4.44
CA THR A 135 7.93 12.01 3.37
C THR A 135 7.81 13.52 3.50
N THR A 136 8.04 14.24 2.40
CA THR A 136 7.83 15.70 2.38
C THR A 136 6.38 16.04 2.10
N HIS A 137 5.81 16.93 2.92
CA HIS A 137 4.40 17.34 2.84
C HIS A 137 4.25 18.69 2.17
N SER A 138 3.05 18.94 1.63
CA SER A 138 2.70 20.15 0.91
C SER A 138 1.33 20.67 1.36
N THR A 139 1.21 21.92 1.79
CA THR A 139 -0.08 22.53 2.15
C THR A 139 -0.54 23.54 1.11
N TYR A 140 -1.81 23.46 0.77
CA TYR A 140 -2.56 24.33 -0.12
C TYR A 140 -3.66 25.02 0.68
N VAL A 141 -3.80 26.34 0.55
CA VAL A 141 -4.69 27.13 1.42
C VAL A 141 -5.76 27.82 0.60
N ALA A 142 -7.02 27.52 0.91
CA ALA A 142 -8.19 28.14 0.29
C ALA A 142 -9.05 28.84 1.33
N LYS A 143 -9.62 29.99 0.96
CA LYS A 143 -10.50 30.81 1.80
C LYS A 143 -11.86 30.92 1.15
N VAL A 144 -12.91 30.47 1.84
CA VAL A 144 -14.26 30.44 1.28
C VAL A 144 -14.90 31.83 1.31
N THR A 145 -15.32 32.35 0.16
CA THR A 145 -15.78 33.75 0.04
C THR A 145 -17.29 33.92 0.09
N ASN A 146 -18.07 32.85 -0.07
CA ASN A 146 -19.53 32.90 -0.19
C ASN A 146 -20.29 32.37 1.04
N PHE A 147 -19.60 32.09 2.15
CA PHE A 147 -20.23 31.64 3.41
C PHE A 147 -20.44 32.76 4.43
N GLY A 148 -19.83 33.93 4.19
CA GLY A 148 -19.81 35.06 5.12
C GLY A 148 -18.41 35.68 5.23
N PRO A 149 -18.27 36.74 6.03
CA PRO A 149 -16.98 37.39 6.22
C PRO A 149 -16.02 36.53 7.05
N ILE A 150 -14.74 36.56 6.66
CA ILE A 150 -13.63 35.92 7.39
C ILE A 150 -12.77 37.03 7.99
N ALA A 151 -12.67 37.05 9.32
CA ALA A 151 -12.00 38.11 10.07
C ALA A 151 -10.46 38.01 10.02
N LEU A 152 -9.92 36.81 9.79
CA LEU A 152 -8.47 36.61 9.68
C LEU A 152 -7.94 37.15 8.35
N THR A 153 -6.84 37.89 8.43
CA THR A 153 -6.07 38.29 7.24
C THR A 153 -5.36 37.09 6.63
N ASP A 154 -5.03 37.17 5.33
CA ASP A 154 -4.29 36.11 4.66
C ASP A 154 -2.93 35.86 5.35
N ALA A 155 -2.26 36.91 5.83
CA ALA A 155 -1.01 36.77 6.58
C ALA A 155 -1.19 36.00 7.89
N GLN A 156 -2.28 36.21 8.64
CA GLN A 156 -2.58 35.47 9.87
C GLN A 156 -2.91 34.00 9.59
N ILE A 157 -3.67 33.72 8.52
CA ILE A 157 -3.96 32.36 8.06
C ILE A 157 -2.65 31.64 7.73
N LEU A 158 -1.81 32.28 6.91
CA LEU A 158 -0.54 31.73 6.47
C LEU A 158 0.45 31.50 7.63
N ALA A 159 0.49 32.41 8.60
CA ALA A 159 1.30 32.24 9.80
C ALA A 159 0.83 31.04 10.66
N THR A 160 -0.48 30.83 10.75
CA THR A 160 -1.07 29.67 11.46
C THR A 160 -0.67 28.36 10.77
N VAL A 161 -0.74 28.33 9.43
CA VAL A 161 -0.30 27.18 8.64
C VAL A 161 1.18 26.89 8.84
N ASP A 162 2.05 27.89 8.74
CA ASP A 162 3.50 27.71 8.91
C ASP A 162 3.85 27.20 10.31
N ALA A 163 3.17 27.72 11.34
CA ALA A 163 3.38 27.27 12.72
C ALA A 163 2.96 25.79 12.92
N SER A 164 1.84 25.38 12.30
CA SER A 164 1.35 24.00 12.40
C SER A 164 2.20 23.01 11.61
N GLN A 165 2.72 23.44 10.46
CA GLN A 165 3.73 22.68 9.71
C GLN A 165 5.00 22.46 10.52
N ALA A 166 5.50 23.53 11.16
CA ALA A 166 6.69 23.46 12.01
C ALA A 166 6.48 22.57 13.25
N TYR A 167 5.25 22.54 13.80
CA TYR A 167 4.86 21.60 14.85
C TYR A 167 5.08 20.15 14.39
N TRP A 168 4.46 19.74 13.29
CA TRP A 168 4.53 18.34 12.85
C TRP A 168 5.89 17.90 12.32
N VAL A 169 6.65 18.79 11.66
CA VAL A 169 8.04 18.52 11.30
C VAL A 169 8.85 18.14 12.54
N ARG A 170 8.68 18.89 13.63
CA ARG A 170 9.39 18.66 14.91
C ARG A 170 8.93 17.38 15.60
N GLU A 171 7.63 17.13 15.68
CA GLU A 171 7.09 15.98 16.42
C GLU A 171 7.27 14.64 15.68
N SER A 172 7.47 14.65 14.35
CA SER A 172 7.52 13.44 13.51
C SER A 172 8.76 12.54 13.66
N SER A 173 9.76 12.91 14.49
CA SER A 173 11.07 12.23 14.54
C SER A 173 11.77 12.12 13.17
N GLY A 174 11.57 13.10 12.29
CA GLY A 174 12.16 13.09 10.95
C GLY A 174 11.43 12.20 9.93
N GLN A 175 10.28 11.60 10.29
CA GLN A 175 9.37 11.00 9.30
C GLN A 175 8.76 12.06 8.38
N ILE A 176 8.69 13.32 8.86
CA ILE A 176 8.38 14.49 8.04
C ILE A 176 9.63 15.38 8.02
N PRO A 177 10.56 15.18 7.07
CA PRO A 177 11.81 15.94 7.00
C PRO A 177 11.57 17.40 6.60
N ALA A 178 10.46 17.69 5.91
CA ALA A 178 10.04 19.03 5.54
C ALA A 178 8.53 19.05 5.27
N TRP A 179 7.90 20.19 5.59
CA TRP A 179 6.51 20.45 5.25
C TRP A 179 6.42 21.87 4.68
N ASN A 180 6.06 21.95 3.40
CA ASN A 180 6.12 23.19 2.64
C ASN A 180 4.73 23.75 2.41
N ARG A 181 4.56 25.07 2.57
CA ARG A 181 3.43 25.78 1.99
C ARG A 181 3.65 25.97 0.48
N VAL A 182 2.68 25.55 -0.33
CA VAL A 182 2.77 25.58 -1.80
C VAL A 182 2.05 26.80 -2.41
N SER A 183 1.07 27.36 -1.72
CA SER A 183 0.28 28.49 -2.23
C SER A 183 0.19 29.64 -1.22
N GLY A 184 -0.11 30.84 -1.72
CA GLY A 184 -0.78 31.86 -0.91
C GLY A 184 -2.23 31.44 -0.58
N VAL A 185 -2.98 32.33 0.07
CA VAL A 185 -4.41 32.09 0.31
C VAL A 185 -5.19 32.31 -0.98
N VAL A 186 -5.85 31.26 -1.48
CA VAL A 186 -6.69 31.35 -2.69
C VAL A 186 -8.14 31.63 -2.29
N PRO A 187 -8.75 32.76 -2.69
CA PRO A 187 -10.16 33.01 -2.45
C PRO A 187 -11.02 32.17 -3.39
N VAL A 188 -12.01 31.45 -2.86
CA VAL A 188 -12.82 30.49 -3.60
C VAL A 188 -14.29 30.60 -3.17
N ALA A 189 -15.20 30.66 -4.13
CA ALA A 189 -16.61 30.42 -3.85
C ALA A 189 -16.87 28.90 -3.86
N SER A 190 -17.30 28.34 -2.73
CA SER A 190 -17.65 26.92 -2.66
C SER A 190 -18.98 26.68 -3.35
N SER A 191 -19.06 25.65 -4.20
CA SER A 191 -20.32 25.18 -4.79
C SER A 191 -21.13 24.26 -3.87
N ALA A 192 -20.58 23.90 -2.70
CA ALA A 192 -21.23 23.14 -1.64
C ALA A 192 -21.34 24.01 -0.38
N GLY A 193 -22.46 23.95 0.38
CA GLY A 193 -22.82 24.88 1.48
C GLY A 193 -23.10 26.32 1.01
N SER A 194 -23.90 27.22 1.61
CA SER A 194 -24.93 27.21 2.67
C SER A 194 -26.08 28.20 2.29
N VAL A 195 -27.23 28.21 2.99
CA VAL A 195 -27.95 29.49 3.28
C VAL A 195 -28.57 29.62 4.68
N ALA A 196 -28.51 28.61 5.58
CA ALA A 196 -28.96 28.80 6.96
C ALA A 196 -28.26 27.84 7.94
N GLY A 197 -27.73 28.40 9.04
CA GLY A 197 -27.15 27.70 10.21
C GLY A 197 -25.87 26.89 9.96
N GLY A 198 -24.70 27.40 10.36
CA GLY A 198 -23.48 26.60 10.49
C GLY A 198 -22.79 26.14 9.19
N CYS A 199 -23.07 26.78 8.05
CA CYS A 199 -22.34 26.58 6.78
C CYS A 199 -22.38 25.15 6.18
N GLY A 200 -23.33 24.31 6.60
CA GLY A 200 -23.38 22.89 6.24
C GLY A 200 -22.47 21.99 7.09
N LEU A 201 -21.75 22.57 8.06
CA LEU A 201 -20.71 21.91 8.85
C LEU A 201 -21.11 21.62 10.30
N GLY A 202 -22.40 21.73 10.66
CA GLY A 202 -22.89 21.49 12.03
C GLY A 202 -22.64 20.06 12.53
N ASN A 203 -22.98 19.73 13.78
CA ASN A 203 -22.97 18.35 14.26
C ASN A 203 -23.85 17.48 13.32
N ASN A 204 -23.26 16.43 12.72
CA ASN A 204 -23.82 15.61 11.62
C ASN A 204 -23.93 16.29 10.24
N GLY A 205 -23.14 17.34 10.00
CA GLY A 205 -23.08 18.02 8.70
C GLY A 205 -22.35 17.18 7.65
N ALA A 206 -23.11 16.54 6.75
CA ALA A 206 -22.60 15.71 5.67
C ALA A 206 -21.76 16.46 4.60
N ASP A 207 -21.61 17.79 4.72
CA ASP A 207 -21.02 18.61 3.66
C ASP A 207 -19.50 18.77 3.78
N PHE A 208 -18.79 18.28 4.81
CA PHE A 208 -17.33 18.43 4.90
C PHE A 208 -16.61 17.95 3.63
N ALA A 209 -16.87 16.72 3.21
CA ALA A 209 -16.23 16.12 2.04
C ALA A 209 -16.61 16.88 0.76
N ALA A 210 -17.89 17.26 0.65
CA ALA A 210 -18.40 18.03 -0.49
C ALA A 210 -17.77 19.43 -0.57
N VAL A 211 -17.63 20.13 0.55
CA VAL A 211 -16.99 21.45 0.64
C VAL A 211 -15.50 21.34 0.34
N ALA A 212 -14.80 20.40 0.97
CA ALA A 212 -13.37 20.17 0.71
C ALA A 212 -13.11 19.82 -0.77
N GLN A 213 -13.94 18.96 -1.36
CA GLN A 213 -13.82 18.59 -2.78
C GLN A 213 -14.13 19.76 -3.70
N ALA A 214 -15.22 20.50 -3.45
CA ALA A 214 -15.62 21.65 -4.26
C ALA A 214 -14.55 22.75 -4.21
N VAL A 215 -14.08 23.09 -3.01
CA VAL A 215 -13.05 24.11 -2.79
C VAL A 215 -11.72 23.65 -3.38
N GLY A 216 -11.27 22.43 -3.08
CA GLY A 216 -10.01 21.89 -3.59
C GLY A 216 -9.97 21.79 -5.11
N GLY A 217 -11.06 21.30 -5.72
CA GLY A 217 -11.17 21.19 -7.18
C GLY A 217 -11.21 22.54 -7.90
N ALA A 218 -11.84 23.55 -7.29
CA ALA A 218 -11.89 24.91 -7.83
C ALA A 218 -10.57 25.67 -7.66
N ALA A 219 -9.95 25.56 -6.48
CA ALA A 219 -8.73 26.29 -6.14
C ALA A 219 -7.46 25.67 -6.74
N PHE A 220 -7.39 24.35 -6.75
CA PHE A 220 -6.19 23.58 -7.04
C PHE A 220 -6.49 22.38 -7.95
N PRO A 221 -6.95 22.63 -9.19
CA PRO A 221 -7.35 21.56 -10.11
C PRO A 221 -6.18 20.60 -10.38
N GLY A 222 -6.43 19.30 -10.18
CA GLY A 222 -5.47 18.22 -10.43
C GLY A 222 -4.55 17.87 -9.25
N VAL A 223 -4.70 18.53 -8.10
CA VAL A 223 -4.02 18.13 -6.86
C VAL A 223 -4.84 17.05 -6.14
N ASP A 224 -4.18 15.99 -5.70
CA ASP A 224 -4.83 14.88 -5.00
C ASP A 224 -4.85 15.13 -3.47
N PHE A 225 -6.03 15.41 -2.92
CA PHE A 225 -6.26 15.54 -1.47
C PHE A 225 -6.99 14.33 -0.88
N SER A 226 -6.98 13.18 -1.55
CA SER A 226 -7.75 11.99 -1.12
C SER A 226 -7.19 11.27 0.12
N GLY A 227 -6.26 11.86 0.87
CA GLY A 227 -5.51 11.18 1.94
C GLY A 227 -4.44 10.21 1.44
N SER A 228 -4.46 9.85 0.15
CA SER A 228 -3.51 8.95 -0.51
C SER A 228 -2.14 9.55 -0.79
N SER A 229 -2.05 10.89 -0.73
CA SER A 229 -0.90 11.70 -1.09
C SER A 229 -0.49 12.56 0.11
N PRO A 230 0.76 13.06 0.19
CA PRO A 230 1.21 13.95 1.27
C PRO A 230 0.77 15.41 1.08
N ASN A 231 -0.27 15.65 0.28
CA ASN A 231 -0.83 16.99 0.06
C ASN A 231 -1.96 17.26 1.04
N HIS A 232 -1.92 18.41 1.69
CA HIS A 232 -2.93 18.89 2.62
C HIS A 232 -3.68 20.08 2.02
N LEU A 233 -5.00 20.07 2.13
CA LEU A 233 -5.84 21.22 1.80
C LEU A 233 -6.34 21.85 3.10
N VAL A 234 -6.04 23.12 3.34
CA VAL A 234 -6.62 23.89 4.44
C VAL A 234 -7.70 24.79 3.86
N VAL A 235 -8.95 24.51 4.21
CA VAL A 235 -10.12 25.32 3.86
C VAL A 235 -10.48 26.19 5.06
N VAL A 236 -10.40 27.50 4.88
CA VAL A 236 -10.76 28.48 5.91
C VAL A 236 -12.19 28.97 5.66
N VAL A 237 -13.05 28.80 6.67
CA VAL A 237 -14.45 29.24 6.65
C VAL A 237 -14.70 30.33 7.71
N PRO A 238 -15.77 31.14 7.61
CA PRO A 238 -16.16 32.08 8.67
C PRO A 238 -16.24 31.44 10.06
N HIS A 239 -15.95 32.22 11.09
CA HIS A 239 -16.13 31.80 12.48
C HIS A 239 -17.60 31.38 12.74
N ASN A 240 -17.82 30.33 13.52
CA ASN A 240 -19.11 29.68 13.80
C ASN A 240 -19.72 28.90 12.62
N CYS A 241 -19.02 28.74 11.49
CA CYS A 241 -19.35 27.68 10.55
C CYS A 241 -19.13 26.33 11.26
N GLY A 242 -20.21 25.57 11.49
CA GLY A 242 -20.20 24.31 12.22
C GLY A 242 -20.73 24.35 13.65
N GLY A 243 -21.21 25.51 14.11
CA GLY A 243 -21.77 25.64 15.47
C GLY A 243 -20.65 25.57 16.52
N THR A 244 -20.63 24.51 17.32
CA THR A 244 -19.59 24.29 18.35
C THR A 244 -18.32 23.64 17.80
N THR A 245 -18.36 23.06 16.60
CA THR A 245 -17.20 22.45 15.95
C THR A 245 -16.29 23.52 15.37
N SER A 246 -14.99 23.44 15.68
CA SER A 246 -14.00 24.49 15.31
C SER A 246 -13.06 24.06 14.18
N GLY A 247 -12.82 22.76 14.05
CA GLY A 247 -12.02 22.13 13.00
C GLY A 247 -12.67 20.83 12.59
N ARG A 248 -12.29 20.34 11.41
CA ARG A 248 -12.59 19.00 10.91
C ARG A 248 -11.44 18.55 10.02
N GLY A 249 -11.01 17.31 10.18
CA GLY A 249 -9.87 16.75 9.48
C GLY A 249 -10.19 15.37 8.94
N ARG A 250 -9.63 15.04 7.79
CA ARG A 250 -9.69 13.67 7.29
C ARG A 250 -8.73 12.79 8.08
N LEU A 251 -9.18 11.60 8.49
CA LEU A 251 -8.33 10.61 9.15
C LEU A 251 -7.47 9.83 8.13
N GLY A 252 -6.15 9.98 8.22
CA GLY A 252 -5.16 9.19 7.51
C GLY A 252 -4.77 7.90 8.24
N THR A 253 -3.65 7.30 7.88
CA THR A 253 -3.22 6.00 8.43
C THR A 253 -1.75 5.92 8.83
N THR A 254 -0.93 6.91 8.44
CA THR A 254 0.52 7.01 8.64
C THR A 254 0.98 8.46 8.48
N PHE A 255 2.18 8.77 8.95
CA PHE A 255 2.85 10.05 8.66
C PHE A 255 3.10 10.35 7.17
N GLY A 256 2.93 9.39 6.24
CA GLY A 256 3.03 9.68 4.80
C GLY A 256 1.74 10.23 4.19
N ASN A 257 0.65 10.30 4.96
CA ASN A 257 -0.67 10.71 4.48
C ASN A 257 -0.89 12.22 4.58
N GLY A 258 -1.72 12.74 3.69
CA GLY A 258 -2.23 14.10 3.67
C GLY A 258 -3.75 14.13 3.77
N GLY A 259 -4.38 15.16 3.23
CA GLY A 259 -5.84 15.26 3.16
C GLY A 259 -6.39 16.65 3.49
N PRO A 260 -7.71 16.85 3.33
CA PRO A 260 -8.35 18.11 3.63
C PRO A 260 -8.55 18.31 5.12
N VAL A 261 -8.53 19.58 5.48
CA VAL A 261 -8.90 20.15 6.77
C VAL A 261 -9.83 21.33 6.50
N ILE A 262 -10.89 21.46 7.28
CA ILE A 262 -11.68 22.69 7.38
C ILE A 262 -11.44 23.28 8.76
N ILE A 263 -11.04 24.55 8.83
CA ILE A 263 -10.94 25.30 10.08
C ILE A 263 -11.81 26.55 10.00
N ASP A 264 -12.43 26.91 11.12
CA ASP A 264 -13.12 28.18 11.24
C ASP A 264 -12.13 29.33 11.51
N ALA A 265 -12.46 30.53 11.03
CA ALA A 265 -11.59 31.70 11.12
C ALA A 265 -11.68 32.41 12.47
N ARG A 266 -11.57 31.67 13.57
CA ARG A 266 -11.54 32.20 14.93
C ARG A 266 -10.16 32.77 15.29
N PRO A 267 -10.04 33.59 16.35
CA PRO A 267 -8.73 34.06 16.80
C PRO A 267 -7.81 32.89 17.20
N GLN A 268 -6.62 32.83 16.62
CA GLN A 268 -5.56 31.84 16.93
C GLN A 268 -5.97 30.36 16.74
N PRO A 269 -6.37 29.94 15.52
CA PRO A 269 -6.87 28.58 15.26
C PRO A 269 -5.75 27.52 15.17
N GLN A 270 -4.54 27.83 15.63
CA GLN A 270 -3.38 26.94 15.47
C GLN A 270 -3.57 25.59 16.18
N PRO A 271 -4.01 25.51 17.45
CA PRO A 271 -4.18 24.21 18.11
C PRO A 271 -5.17 23.29 17.40
N THR A 272 -6.23 23.88 16.83
CA THR A 272 -7.16 23.15 15.97
C THR A 272 -6.47 22.65 14.71
N LEU A 273 -5.72 23.50 14.01
CA LEU A 273 -5.04 23.05 12.80
C LEU A 273 -3.96 21.98 13.10
N ASP A 274 -3.27 22.07 14.24
CA ASP A 274 -2.35 21.04 14.72
C ASP A 274 -3.08 19.70 14.88
N HIS A 275 -4.24 19.71 15.55
CA HIS A 275 -5.13 18.56 15.73
C HIS A 275 -5.62 17.98 14.39
N GLU A 276 -6.17 18.80 13.50
CA GLU A 276 -6.71 18.34 12.22
C GLU A 276 -5.63 17.81 11.27
N PHE A 277 -4.42 18.35 11.35
CA PHE A 277 -3.27 17.74 10.69
C PHE A 277 -2.90 16.40 11.31
N GLY A 278 -3.01 16.24 12.63
CA GLY A 278 -2.85 14.95 13.30
C GLY A 278 -3.78 13.88 12.76
N HIS A 279 -5.04 14.21 12.48
CA HIS A 279 -5.95 13.32 11.77
C HIS A 279 -5.40 12.90 10.41
N ASN A 280 -4.97 13.84 9.56
CA ASN A 280 -4.42 13.49 8.24
C ASN A 280 -3.21 12.56 8.33
N LEU A 281 -2.46 12.64 9.44
CA LEU A 281 -1.30 11.80 9.72
C LEU A 281 -1.66 10.45 10.40
N GLY A 282 -2.95 10.22 10.64
CA GLY A 282 -3.50 8.96 11.14
C GLY A 282 -3.58 8.85 12.65
N LEU A 283 -3.72 9.98 13.35
CA LEU A 283 -3.95 10.02 14.78
C LEU A 283 -5.45 10.15 15.07
N GLN A 284 -5.92 9.38 16.04
CA GLN A 284 -7.28 9.46 16.57
C GLN A 284 -7.36 10.49 17.70
N HIS A 285 -8.57 10.85 18.15
CA HIS A 285 -8.75 11.73 19.32
C HIS A 285 -8.08 11.16 20.56
N ALA A 286 -7.63 12.02 21.48
CA ALA A 286 -7.12 11.62 22.79
C ALA A 286 -8.20 11.83 23.86
N ASN A 287 -8.61 10.75 24.50
CA ASN A 287 -9.81 10.73 25.35
C ASN A 287 -9.49 10.42 26.80
N ASN A 288 -10.46 10.68 27.69
CA ASN A 288 -10.42 10.15 29.04
C ASN A 288 -11.76 9.46 29.37
N ARG A 289 -11.96 9.08 30.64
CA ARG A 289 -13.20 8.40 31.07
C ARG A 289 -14.46 9.27 31.01
N SER A 290 -14.29 10.59 31.02
CA SER A 290 -15.38 11.55 31.20
C SER A 290 -15.83 12.13 29.86
N ALA A 291 -14.92 12.28 28.90
CA ALA A 291 -15.18 12.95 27.64
C ALA A 291 -14.22 12.53 26.52
N GLU A 292 -14.74 12.62 25.29
CA GLU A 292 -13.92 12.74 24.09
C GLU A 292 -13.09 14.03 24.17
N TYR A 293 -11.86 14.03 23.63
CA TYR A 293 -10.87 15.11 23.76
C TYR A 293 -10.39 15.39 25.19
N GLY A 294 -10.79 14.56 26.16
CA GLY A 294 -10.47 14.74 27.57
C GLY A 294 -9.01 14.50 27.95
N ASP A 295 -8.15 14.11 27.01
CA ASP A 295 -6.71 14.04 27.27
C ASP A 295 -5.99 15.26 26.68
N VAL A 296 -5.95 16.34 27.45
CA VAL A 296 -5.33 17.63 27.05
C VAL A 296 -3.80 17.61 27.10
N TYR A 297 -3.19 16.49 27.50
CA TYR A 297 -1.74 16.30 27.41
C TYR A 297 -1.31 15.89 26.00
N GLU A 298 -2.26 15.53 25.15
CA GLU A 298 -2.03 15.18 23.76
C GLU A 298 -2.60 16.22 22.79
N VAL A 299 -1.94 16.39 21.65
CA VAL A 299 -2.42 17.30 20.57
C VAL A 299 -3.76 16.89 20.00
N MET A 300 -4.09 15.60 20.12
CA MET A 300 -5.38 15.06 19.71
C MET A 300 -6.46 15.19 20.79
N GLY A 301 -6.16 15.83 21.92
CA GLY A 301 -7.15 16.24 22.90
C GLY A 301 -7.72 17.63 22.60
N ALA A 302 -8.38 18.22 23.59
CA ALA A 302 -8.94 19.55 23.47
C ALA A 302 -7.83 20.61 23.48
N GLY A 303 -7.71 21.38 22.39
CA GLY A 303 -6.80 22.53 22.29
C GLY A 303 -7.54 23.86 22.45
N PRO A 304 -7.67 24.41 23.67
CA PRO A 304 -8.32 25.71 23.85
C PRO A 304 -7.55 26.81 23.14
N ASP A 305 -8.29 27.70 22.49
CA ASP A 305 -7.73 28.89 21.84
C ASP A 305 -6.88 29.68 22.84
N GLN A 306 -5.78 30.28 22.36
CA GLN A 306 -4.76 31.01 23.15
C GLN A 306 -3.65 30.19 23.80
N TYR A 307 -3.76 28.86 23.77
CA TYR A 307 -2.71 27.98 24.27
C TYR A 307 -1.97 27.28 23.14
N ARG A 308 -0.76 26.79 23.44
CA ARG A 308 -0.01 25.94 22.51
C ARG A 308 -0.49 24.50 22.61
N SER A 309 -0.40 23.79 21.48
CA SER A 309 -0.54 22.34 21.44
C SER A 309 0.59 21.66 22.23
N PRO A 310 0.29 20.65 23.06
CA PRO A 310 1.32 19.89 23.75
C PRO A 310 2.16 19.07 22.77
N VAL A 311 3.37 18.67 23.18
CA VAL A 311 4.20 17.73 22.43
C VAL A 311 3.53 16.37 22.30
N LEU A 312 3.88 15.64 21.25
CA LEU A 312 3.32 14.31 21.01
C LEU A 312 3.78 13.34 22.10
N GLY A 313 2.85 12.72 22.81
CA GLY A 313 3.17 11.80 23.89
C GLY A 313 3.55 10.41 23.42
N THR A 314 3.99 9.58 24.37
CA THR A 314 4.55 8.27 24.08
C THR A 314 3.54 7.34 23.40
N VAL A 315 2.24 7.45 23.69
CA VAL A 315 1.20 6.61 23.04
C VAL A 315 1.23 6.79 21.53
N TYR A 316 1.04 8.02 21.03
CA TYR A 316 1.02 8.27 19.60
C TYR A 316 2.37 8.04 18.92
N ARG A 317 3.46 8.29 19.63
CA ARG A 317 4.80 7.99 19.12
C ARG A 317 5.03 6.49 18.95
N TRP A 318 4.48 5.70 19.87
CA TRP A 318 4.48 4.25 19.80
C TRP A 318 3.61 3.76 18.64
N GLU A 319 2.37 4.24 18.53
CA GLU A 319 1.43 3.89 17.45
C GLU A 319 2.01 4.17 16.06
N GLN A 320 2.74 5.28 15.91
CA GLN A 320 3.39 5.67 14.67
C GLN A 320 4.76 5.02 14.46
N GLY A 321 5.27 4.24 15.43
CA GLY A 321 6.56 3.56 15.34
C GLY A 321 7.77 4.51 15.32
N ILE A 322 7.68 5.66 15.99
CA ILE A 322 8.72 6.71 15.99
C ILE A 322 9.41 6.92 17.35
N ILE A 323 9.26 5.96 18.26
CA ILE A 323 9.98 5.92 19.53
C ILE A 323 11.49 5.78 19.28
N GLY A 324 12.27 6.75 19.75
CA GLY A 324 13.72 6.73 19.62
C GLY A 324 14.41 5.72 20.53
N ALA A 325 15.65 5.36 20.21
CA ALA A 325 16.46 4.52 21.08
C ALA A 325 16.68 5.19 22.45
N GLY A 326 16.36 4.47 23.54
CA GLY A 326 16.46 4.97 24.91
C GLY A 326 15.40 6.01 25.30
N GLU A 327 14.45 6.33 24.42
CA GLU A 327 13.33 7.23 24.73
C GLU A 327 12.37 6.61 25.74
N THR A 328 12.18 5.29 25.67
CA THR A 328 11.35 4.54 26.59
C THR A 328 12.08 3.33 27.16
N VAL A 329 11.55 2.82 28.28
CA VAL A 329 11.96 1.56 28.90
C VAL A 329 10.74 0.67 29.12
N ASP A 330 10.93 -0.65 29.06
CA ASP A 330 9.89 -1.60 29.45
C ASP A 330 9.83 -1.72 30.98
N GLY A 331 8.76 -1.19 31.56
CA GLY A 331 8.45 -1.26 32.98
C GLY A 331 7.62 -2.48 33.36
N SER A 332 7.41 -3.43 32.44
CA SER A 332 6.59 -4.61 32.69
C SER A 332 7.18 -5.54 33.75
N ALA A 333 8.44 -5.45 34.17
CA ALA A 333 8.92 -6.21 35.33
C ALA A 333 8.70 -5.49 36.68
N GLY A 334 8.25 -4.24 36.64
CA GLY A 334 8.36 -3.31 37.76
C GLY A 334 9.77 -2.71 37.85
N GLY A 335 9.89 -1.60 38.58
CA GLY A 335 11.14 -0.86 38.73
C GLY A 335 10.90 0.62 39.06
N THR A 336 12.01 1.36 39.19
CA THR A 336 12.00 2.79 39.46
C THR A 336 12.89 3.51 38.46
N TRP A 337 12.36 4.57 37.86
CA TRP A 337 13.05 5.36 36.85
C TRP A 337 12.84 6.85 37.09
N SER A 338 13.85 7.65 36.74
CA SER A 338 13.72 9.10 36.65
C SER A 338 13.54 9.48 35.18
N LEU A 339 12.43 10.13 34.86
CA LEU A 339 12.09 10.53 33.51
C LEU A 339 12.51 11.99 33.26
N ALA A 340 13.14 12.22 32.12
CA ALA A 340 13.19 13.55 31.55
C ALA A 340 11.78 13.98 31.12
N SER A 341 11.56 15.29 31.04
CA SER A 341 10.32 15.84 30.48
C SER A 341 10.04 15.24 29.09
N ARG A 342 8.78 14.96 28.77
CA ARG A 342 8.35 14.47 27.45
C ARG A 342 8.78 15.42 26.32
N ALA A 343 8.90 16.72 26.62
CA ALA A 343 9.37 17.76 25.71
C ALA A 343 10.91 17.85 25.57
N ALA A 344 11.68 17.08 26.34
CA ALA A 344 13.13 17.07 26.24
C ALA A 344 13.59 16.44 24.90
N ALA A 345 14.69 16.94 24.33
CA ALA A 345 15.20 16.48 23.03
C ALA A 345 15.77 15.04 23.05
N SER A 346 16.32 14.60 24.18
CA SER A 346 16.86 13.23 24.36
C SER A 346 16.65 12.72 25.80
N GLY A 347 16.95 11.44 26.04
CA GLY A 347 16.86 10.79 27.34
C GLY A 347 15.63 9.90 27.49
N LEU A 348 15.55 9.22 28.64
CA LEU A 348 14.40 8.40 29.02
C LEU A 348 13.23 9.33 29.35
N ARG A 349 12.17 9.29 28.53
CA ARG A 349 11.02 10.19 28.62
C ARG A 349 9.70 9.48 28.89
N GLY A 350 9.68 8.15 28.75
CA GLY A 350 8.52 7.37 29.13
C GLY A 350 8.82 5.95 29.60
N VAL A 351 7.85 5.36 30.28
CA VAL A 351 7.86 3.94 30.66
C VAL A 351 6.68 3.26 29.99
N VAL A 352 6.94 2.19 29.25
CA VAL A 352 5.89 1.36 28.62
C VAL A 352 5.73 0.10 29.46
N PHE A 353 4.51 -0.30 29.81
CA PHE A 353 4.29 -1.50 30.62
C PHE A 353 2.98 -2.21 30.28
N ILE A 354 2.95 -3.52 30.52
CA ILE A 354 1.74 -4.34 30.35
C ILE A 354 1.03 -4.54 31.69
N ASP A 355 -0.25 -4.19 31.74
CA ASP A 355 -1.13 -4.50 32.86
C ASP A 355 -1.35 -6.03 32.94
N PRO A 356 -0.94 -6.71 34.03
CA PRO A 356 -1.13 -8.15 34.17
C PRO A 356 -2.59 -8.59 34.25
N ASP A 357 -3.52 -7.67 34.54
CA ASP A 357 -4.92 -8.01 34.75
C ASP A 357 -5.68 -8.21 33.43
N ASN A 358 -5.27 -7.51 32.38
CA ASN A 358 -5.98 -7.46 31.10
C ASN A 358 -5.08 -7.46 29.85
N GLY A 359 -3.76 -7.40 30.01
CA GLY A 359 -2.80 -7.41 28.90
C GLY A 359 -2.70 -6.09 28.13
N ARG A 360 -3.38 -5.03 28.58
CA ARG A 360 -3.31 -3.71 27.93
C ARG A 360 -1.98 -3.04 28.19
N ARG A 361 -1.48 -2.39 27.14
CA ARG A 361 -0.27 -1.58 27.22
C ARG A 361 -0.63 -0.20 27.78
N HIS A 362 0.18 0.24 28.72
CA HIS A 362 0.10 1.55 29.34
C HIS A 362 1.45 2.26 29.21
N PHE A 363 1.38 3.57 29.36
CA PHE A 363 2.48 4.49 29.14
C PHE A 363 2.50 5.50 30.28
N VAL A 364 3.70 5.88 30.70
CA VAL A 364 3.91 7.00 31.63
C VAL A 364 4.77 8.04 30.95
N ASP A 365 4.30 9.28 30.90
CA ASP A 365 5.09 10.43 30.47
C ASP A 365 5.23 11.44 31.60
N TYR A 366 6.36 12.15 31.65
CA TYR A 366 6.54 13.27 32.56
C TYR A 366 6.26 14.61 31.85
N ARG A 367 5.08 15.17 32.09
CA ARG A 367 4.57 16.41 31.50
C ARG A 367 4.90 17.58 32.42
N THR A 368 6.00 18.28 32.16
CA THR A 368 6.47 19.38 33.01
C THR A 368 5.91 20.74 32.66
N GLY A 369 5.30 20.90 31.47
CA GLY A 369 4.91 22.22 30.99
C GLY A 369 6.06 23.11 30.52
N THR A 370 7.25 22.54 30.32
CA THR A 370 8.45 23.29 29.94
C THR A 370 8.87 22.98 28.51
N GLY A 371 9.81 23.76 27.95
CA GLY A 371 10.30 23.53 26.59
C GLY A 371 9.18 23.75 25.58
N ASN A 372 8.93 22.77 24.71
CA ASN A 372 7.87 22.87 23.70
C ASN A 372 6.45 22.79 24.30
N ASP A 373 6.31 22.31 25.54
CA ASP A 373 5.05 22.36 26.29
C ASP A 373 4.84 23.71 27.01
N ALA A 374 5.79 24.65 26.93
CA ALA A 374 5.61 25.95 27.55
C ALA A 374 4.45 26.71 26.89
N GLY A 375 3.45 27.09 27.69
CA GLY A 375 2.26 27.79 27.22
C GLY A 375 1.11 26.87 26.79
N THR A 376 1.15 25.59 27.12
CA THR A 376 -0.03 24.71 27.06
C THR A 376 -1.00 25.03 28.21
N CYS A 377 -2.28 24.69 28.04
CA CYS A 377 -3.34 25.04 28.99
C CYS A 377 -3.24 24.33 30.35
N TYR A 378 -2.63 23.14 30.39
CA TYR A 378 -2.47 22.38 31.63
C TYR A 378 -1.42 23.01 32.57
N VAL A 379 -0.58 23.92 32.07
CA VAL A 379 0.43 24.64 32.86
C VAL A 379 -0.18 25.83 33.58
N SER A 380 -1.14 26.51 32.95
CA SER A 380 -1.84 27.66 33.54
C SER A 380 -2.98 27.24 34.47
N GLY A 381 -3.31 25.93 34.54
CA GLY A 381 -4.53 25.43 35.18
C GLY A 381 -5.80 25.82 34.42
N ALA A 382 -5.69 26.45 33.25
CA ALA A 382 -6.85 26.90 32.47
C ALA A 382 -7.63 25.75 31.81
N CYS A 383 -7.03 24.55 31.78
CA CYS A 383 -7.72 23.33 31.37
C CYS A 383 -8.54 22.68 32.50
N ASN A 384 -8.56 23.22 33.72
CA ASN A 384 -9.41 22.75 34.81
C ASN A 384 -10.84 23.28 34.63
N PHE A 385 -11.59 22.66 33.72
CA PHE A 385 -13.01 22.97 33.50
C PHE A 385 -13.84 22.37 34.64
N THR A 386 -13.76 22.96 35.85
CA THR A 386 -14.41 22.52 37.10
C THR A 386 -15.94 22.50 37.06
N SER A 387 -16.57 22.82 35.92
CA SER A 387 -18.03 22.81 35.73
C SER A 387 -18.55 21.87 34.63
N GLY A 388 -17.75 20.90 34.16
CA GLY A 388 -18.29 19.69 33.49
C GLY A 388 -17.89 19.42 32.03
N GLY A 389 -16.74 19.89 31.54
CA GLY A 389 -16.31 19.61 30.16
C GLY A 389 -15.58 18.27 30.00
N TYR A 390 -14.45 18.10 30.70
CA TYR A 390 -13.56 16.93 30.56
C TYR A 390 -13.31 16.17 31.87
N GLY A 391 -13.87 16.67 32.98
CA GLY A 391 -14.05 15.93 34.22
C GLY A 391 -12.75 15.43 34.89
N GLN A 392 -11.63 16.15 34.76
CA GLN A 392 -10.36 15.89 35.46
C GLN A 392 -9.63 17.22 35.74
N ASP A 393 -8.77 17.24 36.76
CA ASP A 393 -7.83 18.34 37.00
C ASP A 393 -6.50 18.07 36.27
N TYR A 394 -6.03 19.06 35.52
CA TYR A 394 -4.83 19.01 34.70
C TYR A 394 -3.75 19.92 35.26
N LEU A 395 -2.64 19.31 35.62
CA LEU A 395 -1.44 19.97 36.14
C LEU A 395 -0.18 19.41 35.48
N ALA A 396 0.98 20.00 35.75
CA ALA A 396 2.25 19.37 35.42
C ALA A 396 2.50 18.15 36.33
N GLY A 397 2.90 17.02 35.77
CA GLY A 397 3.10 15.78 36.52
C GLY A 397 3.31 14.55 35.64
N LEU A 398 3.19 13.37 36.23
CA LEU A 398 3.29 12.10 35.52
C LEU A 398 1.92 11.68 35.01
N THR A 399 1.73 11.58 33.70
CA THR A 399 0.49 11.04 33.12
C THR A 399 0.57 9.51 33.10
N VAL A 400 -0.59 8.86 33.18
CA VAL A 400 -0.70 7.42 32.91
C VAL A 400 -1.72 7.25 31.81
N GLU A 401 -1.28 6.80 30.64
CA GLU A 401 -2.10 6.67 29.44
C GLU A 401 -2.12 5.21 28.99
N ARG A 402 -3.07 4.86 28.12
CA ARG A 402 -3.12 3.55 27.45
C ARG A 402 -3.56 3.70 26.01
N GLU A 403 -3.22 2.71 25.21
CA GLU A 403 -3.84 2.52 23.88
C GLU A 403 -5.34 2.22 24.04
N ASN A 404 -6.17 2.81 23.19
CA ASN A 404 -7.57 2.50 23.03
C ASN A 404 -7.91 2.36 21.55
N GLU A 405 -8.28 1.16 21.13
CA GLU A 405 -8.65 0.84 19.75
C GLU A 405 -9.77 1.73 19.18
N ALA A 406 -10.60 2.33 20.05
CA ALA A 406 -11.68 3.24 19.63
C ALA A 406 -11.26 4.72 19.56
N SER A 407 -10.15 5.12 20.18
CA SER A 407 -9.82 6.53 20.40
C SER A 407 -8.32 6.78 20.64
N GLY A 408 -7.41 6.10 19.94
CA GLY A 408 -5.96 6.33 20.08
C GLY A 408 -5.45 6.34 21.53
N ALA A 409 -5.05 7.52 22.02
CA ALA A 409 -4.64 7.72 23.41
C ALA A 409 -5.81 7.82 24.39
N PHE A 410 -5.67 7.17 25.54
CA PHE A 410 -6.65 7.23 26.62
C PHE A 410 -5.98 7.49 27.98
N LEU A 411 -6.24 8.67 28.54
CA LEU A 411 -5.77 9.09 29.86
C LEU A 411 -6.45 8.30 30.98
N GLN A 412 -5.66 7.66 31.84
CA GLN A 412 -6.17 6.99 33.03
C GLN A 412 -6.49 8.01 34.11
N PRO A 413 -7.67 7.94 34.75
CA PRO A 413 -7.92 8.71 35.96
C PRO A 413 -7.00 8.21 37.08
N VAL A 414 -6.40 9.14 37.82
CA VAL A 414 -5.63 8.83 39.03
C VAL A 414 -6.43 9.23 40.29
N PRO A 415 -5.92 9.03 41.53
CA PRO A 415 -6.59 9.52 42.73
C PRO A 415 -7.01 10.99 42.60
N GLY A 416 -8.12 11.38 43.23
CA GLY A 416 -8.70 12.72 43.03
C GLY A 416 -9.49 12.89 41.73
N ASN A 417 -9.38 11.95 40.78
CA ASN A 417 -9.81 12.09 39.38
C ASN A 417 -8.94 13.06 38.59
N ASP A 418 -7.66 13.14 38.92
CA ASP A 418 -6.72 14.02 38.24
C ASP A 418 -6.18 13.35 36.97
N GLY A 419 -5.63 14.17 36.07
CA GLY A 419 -4.96 13.73 34.85
C GLY A 419 -3.48 13.38 35.07
N VAL A 420 -2.90 13.71 36.22
CA VAL A 420 -1.50 13.45 36.56
C VAL A 420 -1.34 12.94 37.97
N LEU A 421 -0.37 12.05 38.18
CA LEU A 421 0.09 11.67 39.50
C LEU A 421 0.90 12.80 40.11
N THR A 422 0.47 13.28 41.26
CA THR A 422 1.22 14.18 42.13
C THR A 422 1.92 13.41 43.26
N GLY A 423 2.76 14.11 44.04
CA GLY A 423 3.67 13.46 45.00
C GLY A 423 2.95 12.60 46.04
N GLY A 424 3.18 11.28 45.98
CA GLY A 424 2.60 10.30 46.92
C GLY A 424 1.37 9.56 46.39
N GLU A 425 0.85 9.97 45.24
CA GLU A 425 -0.29 9.31 44.59
C GLU A 425 0.15 8.10 43.77
N ALA A 426 -0.82 7.22 43.48
CA ALA A 426 -0.58 6.10 42.61
C ALA A 426 -1.83 5.68 41.83
N TRP A 427 -1.62 5.35 40.56
CA TRP A 427 -2.56 4.58 39.77
C TRP A 427 -2.42 3.10 40.13
N THR A 428 -3.54 2.37 40.16
CA THR A 428 -3.55 0.94 40.47
C THR A 428 -4.39 0.19 39.46
N SER A 429 -3.95 -1.01 39.07
CA SER A 429 -4.75 -1.91 38.24
C SER A 429 -5.97 -2.43 39.00
N THR A 430 -6.90 -3.09 38.30
CA THR A 430 -8.15 -3.59 38.88
C THR A 430 -7.94 -4.51 40.07
N SER A 431 -6.91 -5.37 40.05
CA SER A 431 -6.58 -6.25 41.16
C SER A 431 -5.77 -5.58 42.27
N GLY A 432 -5.32 -4.34 42.07
CA GLY A 432 -4.36 -3.65 42.93
C GLY A 432 -2.94 -4.20 42.85
N ARG A 433 -2.70 -5.23 42.02
CA ARG A 433 -1.41 -5.90 41.90
C ARG A 433 -0.38 -5.04 41.20
N LEU A 434 -0.78 -4.23 40.24
CA LEU A 434 0.10 -3.27 39.61
C LEU A 434 -0.17 -1.88 40.19
N LYS A 435 0.88 -1.21 40.66
CA LYS A 435 0.84 0.14 41.19
C LYS A 435 1.86 1.00 40.48
N VAL A 436 1.44 2.16 39.97
CA VAL A 436 2.31 3.18 39.35
C VAL A 436 2.27 4.41 40.25
N ALA A 437 3.36 4.68 40.96
CA ALA A 437 3.47 5.79 41.88
C ALA A 437 4.40 6.88 41.33
N GLY A 438 4.01 8.14 41.54
CA GLY A 438 4.75 9.32 41.09
C GLY A 438 5.36 10.13 42.23
N ASN A 439 6.59 10.60 42.04
CA ASN A 439 7.20 11.64 42.86
C ASN A 439 8.09 12.55 42.00
N GLY A 440 7.53 13.66 41.54
CA GLY A 440 8.17 14.54 40.55
C GLY A 440 8.48 13.78 39.27
N ALA A 441 9.73 13.84 38.82
CA ALA A 441 10.23 13.10 37.66
C ALA A 441 10.35 11.57 37.89
N THR A 442 10.24 11.11 39.14
CA THR A 442 10.46 9.69 39.47
C THR A 442 9.16 8.92 39.38
N VAL A 443 9.14 7.88 38.55
CA VAL A 443 8.08 6.89 38.48
C VAL A 443 8.55 5.59 39.09
N THR A 444 7.72 4.99 39.95
CA THR A 444 7.92 3.65 40.50
C THR A 444 6.75 2.77 40.12
N ILE A 445 7.04 1.69 39.39
CA ILE A 445 6.08 0.66 39.04
C ILE A 445 6.33 -0.54 39.94
N THR A 446 5.36 -0.88 40.79
CA THR A 446 5.43 -2.02 41.70
C THR A 446 4.49 -3.11 41.24
N ARG A 447 4.98 -4.35 41.18
CA ARG A 447 4.15 -5.55 41.04
C ARG A 447 4.05 -6.28 42.37
N GLY A 448 2.84 -6.33 42.90
CA GLY A 448 2.46 -7.20 44.00
C GLY A 448 2.45 -8.68 43.62
N PRO A 449 2.34 -9.57 44.62
CA PRO A 449 2.25 -11.00 44.39
C PRO A 449 0.98 -11.37 43.61
N ALA A 450 1.09 -12.38 42.76
CA ALA A 450 -0.09 -12.99 42.13
C ALA A 450 -0.86 -13.84 43.15
N ILE A 451 -2.18 -13.91 43.02
CA ILE A 451 -2.98 -14.89 43.78
C ILE A 451 -2.92 -16.30 43.16
N GLY A 452 -2.35 -16.42 41.96
CA GLY A 452 -2.12 -17.68 41.24
C GLY A 452 -1.62 -17.42 39.83
N THR A 453 -1.57 -18.47 39.00
CA THR A 453 -1.21 -18.38 37.58
C THR A 453 -2.41 -18.83 36.74
N VAL A 454 -2.65 -18.17 35.60
CA VAL A 454 -3.67 -18.62 34.64
C VAL A 454 -3.35 -20.05 34.20
N ALA A 455 -4.31 -20.97 34.36
CA ALA A 455 -4.15 -22.38 34.05
C ALA A 455 -4.82 -22.77 32.71
N GLY A 456 -4.44 -23.94 32.20
CA GLY A 456 -5.05 -24.53 31.00
C GLY A 456 -4.68 -23.81 29.70
N GLY A 457 -5.66 -23.67 28.81
CA GLY A 457 -5.52 -22.87 27.60
C GLY A 457 -4.96 -23.60 26.38
N THR A 458 -5.50 -23.25 25.22
CA THR A 458 -4.97 -23.59 23.89
C THR A 458 -4.93 -22.34 23.02
N ALA A 459 -3.95 -22.30 22.11
CA ALA A 459 -3.86 -21.31 21.05
C ALA A 459 -4.08 -22.00 19.70
N SER A 460 -4.89 -21.41 18.84
CA SER A 460 -5.12 -21.92 17.49
C SER A 460 -5.16 -20.78 16.48
N MET A 461 -5.04 -21.11 15.20
CA MET A 461 -5.13 -20.14 14.11
C MET A 461 -5.80 -20.76 12.88
N SER A 462 -6.44 -19.92 12.07
CA SER A 462 -6.99 -20.34 10.76
C SER A 462 -5.88 -20.73 9.77
N ALA A 463 -6.26 -21.35 8.66
CA ALA A 463 -5.30 -21.82 7.66
C ALA A 463 -4.57 -20.65 6.98
N PRO A 464 -3.23 -20.59 7.00
CA PRO A 464 -2.50 -19.48 6.43
C PRO A 464 -2.34 -19.61 4.92
N THR A 465 -2.77 -18.58 4.20
CA THR A 465 -2.45 -18.39 2.78
C THR A 465 -1.78 -17.03 2.64
N ALA A 466 -0.69 -16.98 1.89
CA ALA A 466 -0.03 -15.73 1.60
C ALA A 466 -1.06 -14.75 1.06
N LEU A 467 -1.03 -13.58 1.66
CA LEU A 467 -1.91 -12.51 1.33
C LEU A 467 -3.41 -12.82 1.62
N ARG A 468 -3.68 -13.51 2.73
CA ARG A 468 -5.00 -13.67 3.35
C ARG A 468 -4.87 -13.48 4.86
N ASP A 469 -5.81 -12.76 5.47
CA ASP A 469 -5.86 -12.64 6.93
C ASP A 469 -6.01 -14.02 7.58
N VAL A 470 -5.18 -14.22 8.61
CA VAL A 470 -5.19 -15.38 9.49
C VAL A 470 -5.59 -14.88 10.87
N SER A 471 -6.53 -15.56 11.52
CA SER A 471 -7.05 -15.15 12.83
C SER A 471 -6.61 -16.13 13.89
N ALA A 472 -6.12 -15.60 15.01
CA ALA A 472 -5.77 -16.35 16.20
C ALA A 472 -6.95 -16.45 17.17
N THR A 473 -7.03 -17.57 17.89
CA THR A 473 -7.97 -17.76 18.99
C THR A 473 -7.28 -18.37 20.19
N GLY A 474 -7.60 -17.83 21.38
CA GLY A 474 -7.28 -18.40 22.68
C GLY A 474 -8.54 -18.97 23.33
N SER A 475 -8.48 -20.17 23.88
CA SER A 475 -9.63 -20.78 24.56
C SER A 475 -9.22 -21.75 25.68
N GLY A 476 -10.12 -21.99 26.64
CA GLY A 476 -9.92 -22.98 27.70
C GLY A 476 -8.97 -22.54 28.83
N PHE A 477 -8.77 -21.23 29.01
CA PHE A 477 -8.01 -20.67 30.12
C PHE A 477 -8.88 -20.53 31.37
N THR A 478 -8.29 -20.70 32.55
CA THR A 478 -8.98 -20.54 33.84
C THR A 478 -8.10 -19.77 34.84
N PRO A 479 -8.62 -18.71 35.50
CA PRO A 479 -9.94 -18.10 35.30
C PRO A 479 -10.11 -17.53 33.88
N ALA A 480 -11.35 -17.15 33.53
CA ALA A 480 -11.63 -16.54 32.24
C ALA A 480 -10.73 -15.29 32.06
N PRO A 481 -9.96 -15.20 30.96
CA PRO A 481 -9.07 -14.07 30.76
C PRO A 481 -9.83 -12.75 30.62
N GLY A 482 -9.32 -11.69 31.24
CA GLY A 482 -9.74 -10.31 31.02
C GLY A 482 -9.20 -9.71 29.73
N GLY A 483 -8.20 -10.36 29.11
CA GLY A 483 -7.69 -10.00 27.79
C GLY A 483 -6.60 -10.95 27.29
N TYR A 484 -6.23 -10.74 26.03
CA TYR A 484 -5.19 -11.51 25.34
C TYR A 484 -4.20 -10.57 24.66
N ARG A 485 -2.93 -10.98 24.62
CA ARG A 485 -1.94 -10.42 23.68
C ARG A 485 -1.49 -11.51 22.71
N TYR A 486 -1.12 -11.09 21.51
CA TYR A 486 -0.65 -12.00 20.47
C TYR A 486 0.78 -11.65 20.08
N GLN A 487 1.49 -12.64 19.56
CA GLN A 487 2.76 -12.45 18.87
C GLN A 487 2.84 -13.49 17.77
N TRP A 488 2.82 -13.05 16.52
CA TRP A 488 2.99 -13.94 15.37
C TRP A 488 4.45 -14.31 15.18
N LEU A 489 4.69 -15.55 14.76
CA LEU A 489 6.01 -16.09 14.50
C LEU A 489 6.08 -16.70 13.11
N ILE A 490 7.21 -16.51 12.44
CA ILE A 490 7.56 -17.19 11.20
C ILE A 490 8.83 -18.01 11.44
N ASN A 491 8.77 -19.32 11.17
CA ASN A 491 9.84 -20.27 11.44
C ASN A 491 10.35 -20.22 12.90
N GLY A 492 9.43 -19.99 13.85
CA GLY A 492 9.74 -19.88 15.28
C GLY A 492 10.34 -18.55 15.73
N GLN A 493 10.54 -17.59 14.82
CA GLN A 493 11.03 -16.24 15.14
C GLN A 493 9.86 -15.25 15.20
N ALA A 494 9.86 -14.36 16.20
CA ALA A 494 8.85 -13.31 16.31
C ALA A 494 8.89 -12.38 15.10
N VAL A 495 7.72 -12.06 14.55
CA VAL A 495 7.57 -11.02 13.53
C VAL A 495 7.37 -9.68 14.27
N PRO A 496 8.31 -8.72 14.16
CA PRO A 496 8.21 -7.44 14.86
C PRO A 496 6.90 -6.71 14.54
N GLY A 497 6.22 -6.19 15.57
CA GLY A 497 4.96 -5.46 15.43
C GLY A 497 3.73 -6.32 15.11
N ALA A 498 3.87 -7.62 14.89
CA ALA A 498 2.74 -8.51 14.64
C ALA A 498 2.14 -9.01 15.96
N GLU A 499 1.45 -8.12 16.67
CA GLU A 499 0.93 -8.36 18.02
C GLU A 499 -0.61 -8.48 18.09
N ASP A 500 -1.23 -8.47 16.92
CA ASP A 500 -2.68 -8.39 16.78
C ASP A 500 -3.33 -9.78 16.74
N GLN A 501 -4.63 -9.83 17.00
CA GLN A 501 -5.37 -11.08 16.89
C GLN A 501 -5.35 -11.65 15.46
N THR A 502 -5.19 -10.81 14.45
CA THR A 502 -5.06 -11.24 13.06
C THR A 502 -3.73 -10.84 12.47
N PHE A 503 -3.24 -11.66 11.55
CA PHE A 503 -2.04 -11.36 10.79
C PHE A 503 -2.23 -11.84 9.37
N GLN A 504 -1.68 -11.11 8.43
CA GLN A 504 -1.54 -11.63 7.10
C GLN A 504 -0.08 -11.93 6.75
N PRO A 505 0.17 -13.16 6.27
CA PRO A 505 1.47 -13.51 5.71
C PRO A 505 1.73 -12.83 4.37
N THR A 506 2.96 -12.39 4.16
CA THR A 506 3.41 -11.82 2.88
C THR A 506 3.71 -12.93 1.85
N PRO A 507 3.86 -12.62 0.55
CA PRO A 507 4.33 -13.58 -0.44
C PRO A 507 5.70 -14.19 -0.09
N ALA A 508 6.56 -13.42 0.59
CA ALA A 508 7.88 -13.88 1.03
C ALA A 508 7.80 -14.94 2.15
N MET A 509 6.68 -14.99 2.86
CA MET A 509 6.44 -15.99 3.91
C MET A 509 5.88 -17.31 3.35
N ALA A 510 5.53 -17.38 2.06
CA ALA A 510 5.00 -18.59 1.45
C ALA A 510 5.99 -19.76 1.55
N GLY A 511 5.50 -20.92 2.02
CA GLY A 511 6.31 -22.10 2.32
C GLY A 511 6.97 -22.08 3.70
N GLY A 512 6.97 -20.94 4.40
CA GLY A 512 7.41 -20.85 5.80
C GLY A 512 6.39 -21.41 6.78
N ALA A 513 6.83 -21.70 8.01
CA ALA A 513 6.01 -22.21 9.09
C ALA A 513 5.49 -21.04 9.97
N LEU A 514 4.22 -20.69 9.84
CA LEU A 514 3.58 -19.65 10.64
C LEU A 514 3.04 -20.27 11.94
N SER A 515 3.15 -19.54 13.05
CA SER A 515 2.48 -19.85 14.33
C SER A 515 2.16 -18.56 15.08
N VAL A 516 1.36 -18.63 16.14
CA VAL A 516 1.04 -17.49 17.01
C VAL A 516 1.17 -17.88 18.46
N THR A 517 1.82 -17.04 19.27
CA THR A 517 1.81 -17.13 20.72
C THR A 517 0.70 -16.24 21.26
N VAL A 518 -0.22 -16.83 22.00
CA VAL A 518 -1.33 -16.15 22.68
C VAL A 518 -1.01 -16.11 24.17
N THR A 519 -0.94 -14.93 24.76
CA THR A 519 -0.76 -14.73 26.20
C THR A 519 -2.07 -14.30 26.81
N ALA A 520 -2.57 -15.08 27.77
CA ALA A 520 -3.83 -14.83 28.48
C ALA A 520 -3.58 -14.10 29.80
N TYR A 521 -4.34 -13.05 30.04
CA TYR A 521 -4.25 -12.18 31.23
C TYR A 521 -5.54 -12.24 32.03
N ALA A 522 -5.45 -12.30 33.35
CA ALA A 522 -6.62 -12.30 34.22
C ALA A 522 -6.35 -11.51 35.51
N PRO A 523 -7.33 -10.77 36.05
CA PRO A 523 -7.12 -9.93 37.23
C PRO A 523 -6.54 -10.68 38.42
N GLY A 524 -5.36 -10.25 38.89
CA GLY A 524 -4.66 -10.82 40.04
C GLY A 524 -3.81 -12.07 39.75
N TYR A 525 -3.85 -12.63 38.54
CA TYR A 525 -3.10 -13.84 38.18
C TYR A 525 -1.83 -13.52 37.37
N ASP A 526 -0.83 -14.39 37.44
CA ASP A 526 0.26 -14.38 36.47
C ASP A 526 -0.23 -14.87 35.10
N PRO A 527 0.13 -14.15 34.01
CA PRO A 527 -0.30 -14.53 32.68
C PRO A 527 0.38 -15.81 32.21
N VAL A 528 -0.26 -16.52 31.29
CA VAL A 528 0.28 -17.73 30.67
C VAL A 528 0.22 -17.63 29.15
N SER A 529 1.29 -18.06 28.50
CA SER A 529 1.38 -18.12 27.03
C SER A 529 1.15 -19.53 26.50
N ARG A 530 0.48 -19.62 25.34
CA ARG A 530 0.34 -20.84 24.54
C ARG A 530 0.66 -20.53 23.09
N THR A 531 1.46 -21.37 22.46
CA THR A 531 1.78 -21.25 21.04
C THR A 531 0.95 -22.24 20.24
N SER A 532 0.36 -21.79 19.14
CA SER A 532 -0.37 -22.65 18.22
C SER A 532 0.55 -23.67 17.54
N ALA A 533 -0.03 -24.75 17.03
CA ALA A 533 0.70 -25.61 16.10
C ALA A 533 1.08 -24.81 14.83
N ALA A 534 2.32 -24.98 14.38
CA ALA A 534 2.78 -24.30 13.19
C ALA A 534 2.12 -24.85 11.92
N GLN A 535 1.73 -23.98 10.99
CA GLN A 535 1.16 -24.35 9.69
C GLN A 535 1.97 -23.73 8.56
N THR A 536 2.15 -24.47 7.46
CA THR A 536 2.84 -23.96 6.27
C THR A 536 1.98 -22.92 5.56
N VAL A 537 2.54 -21.73 5.32
CA VAL A 537 1.86 -20.68 4.55
C VAL A 537 1.71 -21.12 3.10
N ALA A 538 0.47 -21.26 2.63
CA ALA A 538 0.21 -21.57 1.22
C ALA A 538 0.57 -20.40 0.30
N PRO A 539 1.00 -20.63 -0.96
CA PRO A 539 1.24 -19.55 -1.92
C PRO A 539 -0.03 -18.74 -2.22
N ALA A 540 0.15 -17.48 -2.62
CA ALA A 540 -0.95 -16.61 -3.02
C ALA A 540 -1.62 -17.15 -4.30
N ALA A 541 -2.96 -17.05 -4.36
CA ALA A 541 -3.73 -17.45 -5.52
C ALA A 541 -3.78 -16.38 -6.61
N TRP A 542 -3.98 -16.84 -7.85
CA TRP A 542 -4.18 -16.03 -9.05
C TRP A 542 -5.66 -15.98 -9.44
N TYR A 543 -6.12 -14.82 -9.88
CA TYR A 543 -7.46 -14.58 -10.39
C TYR A 543 -7.35 -13.86 -11.74
N ALA A 544 -8.24 -14.17 -12.67
CA ALA A 544 -8.31 -13.46 -13.95
C ALA A 544 -9.29 -12.30 -13.82
N ASN A 545 -8.81 -11.08 -14.00
CA ASN A 545 -9.64 -9.88 -14.04
C ASN A 545 -10.19 -9.63 -15.45
N GLY A 546 -11.34 -8.95 -15.51
CA GLY A 546 -12.03 -8.59 -16.75
C GLY A 546 -12.92 -9.68 -17.33
N THR A 547 -13.46 -9.42 -18.51
CA THR A 547 -14.47 -10.29 -19.15
C THR A 547 -13.88 -11.47 -19.93
N ARG A 548 -12.57 -11.45 -20.21
CA ARG A 548 -11.90 -12.52 -20.94
C ARG A 548 -11.65 -13.71 -20.02
N LYS A 549 -12.24 -14.85 -20.38
CA LYS A 549 -12.02 -16.13 -19.66
C LYS A 549 -10.76 -16.88 -20.11
N TYR A 550 -10.25 -16.57 -21.31
CA TYR A 550 -9.11 -17.26 -21.92
C TYR A 550 -8.20 -16.31 -22.72
N PRO A 551 -6.91 -16.64 -22.89
CA PRO A 551 -6.02 -15.92 -23.79
C PRO A 551 -6.52 -15.94 -25.24
N GLU A 552 -6.38 -14.82 -25.94
CA GLU A 552 -6.76 -14.70 -27.35
C GLU A 552 -5.53 -14.86 -28.26
N ILE A 553 -5.65 -15.66 -29.33
CA ILE A 553 -4.58 -15.78 -30.33
C ILE A 553 -4.88 -14.88 -31.54
N THR A 554 -4.04 -13.87 -31.71
CA THR A 554 -4.07 -12.95 -32.86
C THR A 554 -2.92 -13.23 -33.83
N GLY A 555 -2.90 -12.53 -34.97
CA GLY A 555 -1.85 -12.62 -35.98
C GLY A 555 -2.17 -13.53 -37.17
N SER A 556 -1.18 -13.72 -38.05
CA SER A 556 -1.40 -14.37 -39.34
C SER A 556 -1.36 -15.90 -39.22
N ARG A 557 -2.51 -16.56 -39.40
CA ARG A 557 -2.68 -18.02 -39.39
C ARG A 557 -2.16 -18.69 -40.67
N ARG A 558 -0.90 -18.39 -41.03
CA ARG A 558 -0.19 -18.92 -42.20
C ARG A 558 1.23 -19.30 -41.83
N VAL A 559 1.76 -20.35 -42.45
CA VAL A 559 3.18 -20.72 -42.31
C VAL A 559 4.07 -19.50 -42.59
N GLY A 560 4.99 -19.22 -41.66
CA GLY A 560 5.89 -18.08 -41.70
C GLY A 560 5.34 -16.79 -41.06
N GLY A 561 4.05 -16.76 -40.74
CA GLY A 561 3.42 -15.72 -39.92
C GLY A 561 3.70 -15.94 -38.43
N THR A 562 3.50 -14.88 -37.65
CA THR A 562 3.62 -14.91 -36.19
C THR A 562 2.23 -14.85 -35.59
N LEU A 563 1.98 -15.72 -34.62
CA LEU A 563 0.85 -15.66 -33.71
C LEU A 563 1.28 -14.94 -32.44
N THR A 564 0.39 -14.14 -31.87
CA THR A 564 0.61 -13.43 -30.61
C THR A 564 -0.49 -13.85 -29.65
N ALA A 565 -0.11 -14.26 -28.45
CA ALA A 565 -1.01 -14.48 -27.34
C ALA A 565 -1.31 -13.14 -26.67
N LEU A 566 -2.58 -12.75 -26.65
CA LEU A 566 -3.06 -11.69 -25.78
C LEU A 566 -3.50 -12.36 -24.48
N GLY A 567 -2.68 -12.20 -23.45
CA GLY A 567 -2.87 -12.78 -22.13
C GLY A 567 -4.11 -12.25 -21.40
N LEU A 568 -4.42 -12.91 -20.29
CA LEU A 568 -5.38 -12.40 -19.31
C LEU A 568 -4.73 -11.34 -18.41
N ASP A 569 -5.57 -10.53 -17.77
CA ASP A 569 -5.10 -9.65 -16.72
C ASP A 569 -5.13 -10.41 -15.39
N TRP A 570 -4.02 -11.08 -15.11
CA TRP A 570 -3.87 -11.84 -13.87
C TRP A 570 -3.60 -10.92 -12.70
N VAL A 571 -4.41 -11.10 -11.68
CA VAL A 571 -4.40 -10.35 -10.44
C VAL A 571 -4.40 -11.30 -9.26
N ASN A 572 -4.14 -10.74 -8.09
CA ASN A 572 -4.25 -11.44 -6.83
C ASN A 572 -5.72 -11.41 -6.32
N TYR A 573 -5.99 -11.87 -5.10
CA TYR A 573 -7.37 -11.85 -4.58
C TYR A 573 -7.96 -10.43 -4.54
N TYR A 574 -7.10 -9.41 -4.45
CA TYR A 574 -7.38 -7.99 -4.20
C TYR A 574 -7.47 -7.18 -5.47
N ASN A 575 -7.61 -7.89 -6.58
CA ASN A 575 -7.59 -7.34 -7.92
C ASN A 575 -6.29 -6.57 -8.24
N GLN A 576 -5.18 -6.83 -7.54
CA GLN A 576 -3.89 -6.17 -7.78
C GLN A 576 -3.00 -7.01 -8.67
N LYS A 577 -2.23 -6.31 -9.52
CA LYS A 577 -1.16 -6.92 -10.28
C LYS A 577 0.15 -6.89 -9.49
N PRO A 578 0.83 -8.03 -9.28
CA PRO A 578 2.15 -8.04 -8.65
C PRO A 578 3.17 -7.23 -9.48
N GLY A 579 4.04 -6.48 -8.80
CA GLY A 579 5.05 -5.65 -9.47
C GLY A 579 6.10 -6.45 -10.26
N ASP A 580 6.36 -7.70 -9.86
CA ASP A 580 7.29 -8.64 -10.49
C ASP A 580 6.58 -9.61 -11.48
N TYR A 581 5.36 -9.28 -11.90
CA TYR A 581 4.56 -10.13 -12.78
C TYR A 581 5.26 -10.42 -14.12
N ALA A 582 5.54 -11.70 -14.38
CA ALA A 582 6.30 -12.16 -15.55
C ALA A 582 5.73 -13.46 -16.15
N PRO A 583 4.65 -13.41 -16.95
CA PRO A 583 3.99 -14.60 -17.43
C PRO A 583 4.87 -15.42 -18.39
N THR A 584 4.66 -16.72 -18.37
CA THR A 584 5.27 -17.67 -19.31
C THR A 584 4.21 -18.34 -20.15
N TYR A 585 4.57 -18.76 -21.37
CA TYR A 585 3.62 -19.37 -22.28
C TYR A 585 4.03 -20.80 -22.60
N GLN A 586 3.11 -21.58 -23.13
CA GLN A 586 3.39 -22.86 -23.78
C GLN A 586 2.46 -23.02 -24.97
N TRP A 587 3.03 -22.93 -26.18
CA TRP A 587 2.26 -23.18 -27.40
C TRP A 587 2.13 -24.67 -27.66
N THR A 588 0.97 -25.10 -28.15
CA THR A 588 0.70 -26.49 -28.52
C THR A 588 0.26 -26.62 -29.98
N ARG A 589 0.52 -27.78 -30.57
CA ARG A 589 0.11 -28.17 -31.92
C ARG A 589 -0.79 -29.39 -31.82
N ASN A 590 -2.07 -29.24 -32.14
CA ASN A 590 -3.10 -30.26 -31.93
C ASN A 590 -3.03 -30.84 -30.49
N GLY A 591 -2.97 -29.97 -29.48
CA GLY A 591 -2.88 -30.38 -28.07
C GLY A 591 -1.45 -30.70 -27.57
N ASN A 592 -0.53 -31.09 -28.45
CA ASN A 592 0.83 -31.46 -28.03
C ASN A 592 1.77 -30.26 -27.88
N ALA A 593 2.50 -30.18 -26.75
CA ALA A 593 3.45 -29.10 -26.49
C ALA A 593 4.51 -28.96 -27.59
N ILE A 594 4.79 -27.71 -27.97
CA ILE A 594 5.87 -27.37 -28.91
C ILE A 594 7.09 -26.99 -28.06
N LYS A 595 8.12 -27.84 -28.08
CA LYS A 595 9.37 -27.62 -27.32
C LYS A 595 9.96 -26.23 -27.61
N GLY A 596 10.25 -25.48 -26.54
CA GLY A 596 10.86 -24.15 -26.58
C GLY A 596 9.93 -23.02 -27.03
N ALA A 597 8.66 -23.28 -27.32
CA ALA A 597 7.70 -22.23 -27.66
C ALA A 597 7.07 -21.67 -26.37
N THR A 598 7.84 -20.86 -25.65
CA THR A 598 7.45 -20.31 -24.33
C THR A 598 7.26 -18.80 -24.28
N ALA A 599 7.52 -18.10 -25.38
CA ALA A 599 7.29 -16.66 -25.49
C ALA A 599 5.80 -16.35 -25.78
N SER A 600 5.40 -15.10 -25.55
CA SER A 600 4.07 -14.57 -25.90
C SER A 600 3.78 -14.60 -27.41
N THR A 601 4.81 -14.84 -28.24
CA THR A 601 4.67 -15.00 -29.69
C THR A 601 5.19 -16.34 -30.17
N TYR A 602 4.54 -16.87 -31.21
CA TYR A 602 4.96 -18.10 -31.88
C TYR A 602 4.99 -17.94 -33.40
N ARG A 603 6.18 -18.14 -33.98
CA ARG A 603 6.36 -18.10 -35.42
C ARG A 603 6.04 -19.44 -36.06
N LEU A 604 4.98 -19.46 -36.87
CA LEU A 604 4.48 -20.66 -37.53
C LEU A 604 5.50 -21.23 -38.51
N THR A 605 5.72 -22.54 -38.40
CA THR A 605 6.63 -23.33 -39.22
C THR A 605 5.87 -24.20 -40.22
N SER A 606 6.60 -24.87 -41.10
CA SER A 606 5.96 -25.81 -42.03
C SER A 606 5.32 -27.04 -41.35
N LYS A 607 5.68 -27.35 -40.10
CA LYS A 607 5.09 -28.45 -39.31
C LYS A 607 3.66 -28.11 -38.84
N ASP A 608 3.31 -26.82 -38.81
CA ASP A 608 2.01 -26.34 -38.33
C ASP A 608 0.93 -26.37 -39.40
N LYS A 609 1.30 -26.54 -40.68
CA LYS A 609 0.36 -26.54 -41.81
C LYS A 609 -0.78 -27.54 -41.56
N GLY A 610 -2.02 -27.05 -41.61
CA GLY A 610 -3.24 -27.86 -41.45
C GLY A 610 -3.53 -28.27 -40.01
N LYS A 611 -2.69 -27.89 -39.04
CA LYS A 611 -2.86 -28.16 -37.62
C LYS A 611 -3.57 -26.99 -36.94
N LYS A 612 -4.17 -27.24 -35.78
CA LYS A 612 -4.66 -26.21 -34.88
C LYS A 612 -3.57 -25.88 -33.87
N ILE A 613 -3.47 -24.61 -33.51
CA ILE A 613 -2.54 -24.09 -32.51
C ILE A 613 -3.33 -23.54 -31.33
N GLN A 614 -2.86 -23.81 -30.12
CA GLN A 614 -3.33 -23.23 -28.85
C GLN A 614 -2.14 -22.69 -28.07
N VAL A 615 -2.41 -21.87 -27.06
CA VAL A 615 -1.42 -21.40 -26.10
C VAL A 615 -1.99 -21.54 -24.69
N SER A 616 -1.17 -22.02 -23.77
CA SER A 616 -1.40 -21.88 -22.33
C SER A 616 -0.55 -20.74 -21.81
N GLU A 617 -1.14 -19.84 -21.04
CA GLU A 617 -0.47 -18.78 -20.29
C GLU A 617 -0.40 -19.18 -18.82
N TYR A 618 0.78 -19.04 -18.23
CA TYR A 618 1.06 -19.29 -16.82
C TYR A 618 1.49 -17.96 -16.19
N PRO A 619 0.65 -17.33 -15.34
CA PRO A 619 1.08 -16.18 -14.56
C PRO A 619 2.24 -16.56 -13.63
N ARG A 620 3.18 -15.63 -13.42
CA ARG A 620 4.32 -15.80 -12.50
C ARG A 620 4.54 -14.53 -11.71
N ALA A 621 4.78 -14.71 -10.43
CA ALA A 621 5.25 -13.73 -9.46
C ALA A 621 5.76 -14.52 -8.25
N PHE A 622 6.65 -13.92 -7.48
CA PHE A 622 7.21 -14.51 -6.28
C PHE A 622 6.14 -14.72 -5.20
N GLY A 623 6.16 -15.90 -4.54
CA GLY A 623 5.17 -16.25 -3.51
C GLY A 623 3.76 -16.59 -4.02
N PHE A 624 3.53 -16.65 -5.35
CA PHE A 624 2.26 -17.05 -5.94
C PHE A 624 2.26 -18.51 -6.43
N ALA A 625 1.06 -19.09 -6.53
CA ALA A 625 0.84 -20.42 -7.05
C ALA A 625 1.43 -20.59 -8.46
N SER A 626 2.25 -21.62 -8.64
CA SER A 626 3.04 -21.84 -9.86
C SER A 626 2.34 -22.73 -10.90
N THR A 627 1.23 -23.35 -10.53
CA THR A 627 0.47 -24.32 -11.34
C THR A 627 -0.75 -23.71 -12.03
N THR A 628 -1.14 -22.49 -11.66
CA THR A 628 -2.25 -21.79 -12.31
C THR A 628 -1.92 -21.49 -13.77
N TYR A 629 -2.90 -21.69 -14.66
CA TYR A 629 -2.79 -21.34 -16.06
C TYR A 629 -4.16 -21.10 -16.70
N ALA A 630 -4.19 -20.37 -17.81
CA ALA A 630 -5.35 -20.30 -18.70
C ALA A 630 -4.96 -20.77 -20.10
N ARG A 631 -5.89 -21.41 -20.81
CA ARG A 631 -5.66 -21.98 -22.15
C ARG A 631 -6.56 -21.31 -23.17
N SER A 632 -5.97 -20.91 -24.29
CA SER A 632 -6.73 -20.33 -25.40
C SER A 632 -7.62 -21.37 -26.09
N GLU A 633 -8.64 -20.86 -26.76
CA GLU A 633 -9.32 -21.62 -27.80
C GLU A 633 -8.35 -22.05 -28.91
N ALA A 634 -8.68 -23.15 -29.56
CA ALA A 634 -7.89 -23.64 -30.69
C ALA A 634 -8.12 -22.76 -31.92
N THR A 635 -7.02 -22.30 -32.52
CA THR A 635 -7.09 -21.61 -33.82
C THR A 635 -7.72 -22.51 -34.89
N GLY A 636 -8.31 -21.87 -35.91
CA GLY A 636 -8.60 -22.56 -37.17
C GLY A 636 -7.32 -23.12 -37.81
N LYS A 637 -7.46 -24.10 -38.71
CA LYS A 637 -6.32 -24.79 -39.35
C LYS A 637 -5.34 -23.80 -39.99
N ILE A 638 -4.06 -23.93 -39.67
CA ILE A 638 -3.02 -23.05 -40.22
C ILE A 638 -2.90 -23.24 -41.73
N ARG A 639 -3.00 -22.13 -42.46
CA ARG A 639 -2.98 -22.09 -43.93
C ARG A 639 -1.56 -22.11 -44.47
N ILE A 640 -1.43 -22.48 -45.75
CA ILE A 640 -0.15 -22.38 -46.46
C ILE A 640 0.36 -20.93 -46.50
N GLY A 641 1.67 -20.75 -46.32
CA GLY A 641 2.34 -19.46 -46.39
C GLY A 641 2.37 -18.90 -47.82
N LYS A 642 2.55 -17.58 -47.94
CA LYS A 642 2.80 -16.90 -49.23
C LYS A 642 4.27 -16.52 -49.31
N LEU A 643 4.92 -16.79 -50.45
CA LEU A 643 6.27 -16.29 -50.68
C LEU A 643 6.20 -14.80 -50.96
N VAL A 644 7.03 -14.02 -50.28
CA VAL A 644 7.38 -12.67 -50.72
C VAL A 644 8.19 -12.84 -52.00
N THR A 645 7.70 -12.24 -53.08
CA THR A 645 8.34 -12.31 -54.40
C THR A 645 8.75 -10.92 -54.85
N LYS A 646 10.03 -10.76 -55.20
CA LYS A 646 10.53 -9.56 -55.87
C LYS A 646 10.92 -9.86 -57.30
N ARG A 647 10.82 -8.87 -58.19
CA ARG A 647 11.26 -9.00 -59.58
C ARG A 647 12.75 -9.38 -59.61
N PRO A 648 13.13 -10.50 -60.26
CA PRO A 648 14.53 -10.89 -60.38
C PRO A 648 15.27 -9.96 -61.35
N THR A 649 16.58 -9.78 -61.16
CA THR A 649 17.42 -8.95 -62.03
C THR A 649 18.50 -9.77 -62.72
N ILE A 650 18.95 -9.29 -63.89
CA ILE A 650 20.03 -9.93 -64.68
C ILE A 650 21.33 -9.14 -64.45
N GLY A 651 22.21 -9.68 -63.60
CA GLY A 651 23.54 -9.14 -63.35
C GLY A 651 24.56 -9.56 -64.42
N GLY A 652 25.60 -8.74 -64.59
CA GLY A 652 26.67 -8.95 -65.60
C GLY A 652 26.39 -8.26 -66.94
N LYS A 653 27.42 -8.06 -67.77
CA LYS A 653 27.30 -7.43 -69.09
C LYS A 653 26.67 -8.42 -70.07
N ALA A 654 25.55 -8.04 -70.69
CA ALA A 654 24.87 -8.88 -71.68
C ALA A 654 25.54 -8.73 -73.05
N LYS A 655 26.74 -9.31 -73.20
CA LYS A 655 27.53 -9.31 -74.45
C LYS A 655 27.79 -10.75 -74.92
N VAL A 656 27.78 -10.99 -76.23
CA VAL A 656 28.13 -12.30 -76.80
C VAL A 656 29.46 -12.82 -76.22
N GLY A 657 29.51 -14.10 -75.86
CA GLY A 657 30.67 -14.76 -75.24
C GLY A 657 30.75 -14.62 -73.72
N LYS A 658 30.04 -13.66 -73.09
CA LYS A 658 30.04 -13.46 -71.63
C LYS A 658 28.89 -14.24 -70.94
N ARG A 659 28.94 -14.31 -69.61
CA ARG A 659 27.89 -14.92 -68.77
C ARG A 659 27.09 -13.86 -68.03
N VAL A 660 25.77 -14.05 -67.96
CA VAL A 660 24.87 -13.27 -67.10
C VAL A 660 24.33 -14.14 -65.96
N LYS A 661 24.00 -13.52 -64.82
CA LYS A 661 23.54 -14.20 -63.59
C LYS A 661 22.20 -13.66 -63.14
N ALA A 662 21.23 -14.56 -62.91
CA ALA A 662 19.97 -14.22 -62.27
C ALA A 662 20.18 -13.91 -60.78
N ARG A 663 19.67 -12.76 -60.33
CA ARG A 663 19.68 -12.31 -58.93
C ARG A 663 18.25 -12.26 -58.40
N THR A 664 18.06 -12.81 -57.20
CA THR A 664 16.74 -13.01 -56.55
C THR A 664 16.67 -12.37 -55.15
N LYS A 665 17.48 -11.32 -54.89
CA LYS A 665 17.46 -10.58 -53.62
C LYS A 665 16.04 -10.04 -53.35
N GLY A 666 15.56 -10.19 -52.11
CA GLY A 666 14.22 -9.76 -51.70
C GLY A 666 13.11 -10.81 -51.85
N TRP A 667 13.43 -12.04 -52.27
CA TRP A 667 12.52 -13.18 -52.05
C TRP A 667 12.62 -13.67 -50.60
N THR A 668 11.56 -14.31 -50.10
CA THR A 668 11.58 -14.95 -48.77
C THR A 668 12.84 -15.82 -48.57
N ASN A 669 13.55 -15.61 -47.46
CA ASN A 669 14.78 -16.34 -47.12
C ASN A 669 14.55 -17.87 -47.13
N GLY A 670 15.55 -18.61 -47.62
CA GLY A 670 15.49 -20.08 -47.75
C GLY A 670 14.60 -20.61 -48.89
N THR A 671 14.15 -19.75 -49.81
CA THR A 671 13.42 -20.20 -51.02
C THR A 671 14.38 -20.89 -52.00
N LYS A 672 14.01 -22.09 -52.45
CA LYS A 672 14.73 -22.82 -53.51
C LYS A 672 14.21 -22.37 -54.88
N PHE A 673 15.12 -22.12 -55.82
CA PHE A 673 14.78 -21.54 -57.13
C PHE A 673 15.03 -22.50 -58.29
N ARG A 674 14.14 -22.48 -59.27
CA ARG A 674 14.35 -23.00 -60.63
C ARG A 674 14.32 -21.85 -61.63
N TYR A 675 15.14 -21.92 -62.66
CA TYR A 675 15.27 -20.85 -63.66
C TYR A 675 14.86 -21.36 -65.04
N GLN A 676 14.43 -20.43 -65.90
CA GLN A 676 14.31 -20.64 -67.33
C GLN A 676 14.64 -19.32 -68.03
N TRP A 677 15.62 -19.33 -68.92
CA TRP A 677 15.99 -18.15 -69.72
C TRP A 677 15.23 -18.12 -71.05
N PHE A 678 14.92 -16.91 -71.49
CA PHE A 678 14.20 -16.60 -72.72
C PHE A 678 15.00 -15.58 -73.52
N ALA A 679 14.99 -15.72 -74.85
CA ALA A 679 15.47 -14.71 -75.79
C ALA A 679 14.28 -14.23 -76.62
N GLY A 680 13.85 -12.99 -76.41
CA GLY A 680 12.55 -12.52 -76.88
C GLY A 680 11.42 -13.27 -76.17
N LYS A 681 10.46 -13.81 -76.92
CA LYS A 681 9.34 -14.61 -76.39
C LYS A 681 9.67 -16.12 -76.28
N LYS A 682 10.75 -16.60 -76.92
CA LYS A 682 11.10 -18.04 -77.00
C LYS A 682 11.99 -18.48 -75.83
N ALA A 683 11.65 -19.61 -75.21
CA ALA A 683 12.48 -20.24 -74.19
C ALA A 683 13.77 -20.79 -74.81
N ILE A 684 14.90 -20.59 -74.14
CA ILE A 684 16.19 -21.15 -74.54
C ILE A 684 16.25 -22.58 -73.98
N ARG A 685 16.26 -23.59 -74.86
CA ARG A 685 16.30 -25.01 -74.46
C ARG A 685 17.54 -25.27 -73.59
N GLY A 686 17.36 -26.01 -72.49
CA GLY A 686 18.44 -26.35 -71.54
C GLY A 686 18.91 -25.21 -70.62
N ALA A 687 18.48 -23.96 -70.85
CA ALA A 687 18.91 -22.82 -70.05
C ALA A 687 18.12 -22.70 -68.72
N THR A 688 18.34 -23.64 -67.80
CA THR A 688 17.63 -23.74 -66.51
C THR A 688 18.48 -23.39 -65.28
N GLY A 689 19.75 -23.04 -65.50
CA GLY A 689 20.69 -22.64 -64.46
C GLY A 689 20.58 -21.17 -64.03
N LYS A 690 21.16 -20.84 -62.87
CA LYS A 690 21.26 -19.46 -62.34
C LYS A 690 22.12 -18.54 -63.22
N LYS A 691 23.05 -19.10 -63.99
CA LYS A 691 23.92 -18.40 -64.93
C LYS A 691 23.57 -18.82 -66.37
N LEU A 692 23.70 -17.91 -67.33
CA LEU A 692 23.53 -18.17 -68.76
C LEU A 692 24.76 -17.67 -69.52
N LYS A 693 25.36 -18.49 -70.38
CA LYS A 693 26.38 -18.07 -71.38
C LYS A 693 25.66 -17.52 -72.60
N ILE A 694 26.06 -16.34 -73.07
CA ILE A 694 25.42 -15.67 -74.21
C ILE A 694 26.10 -16.14 -75.50
N THR A 695 25.34 -16.74 -76.40
CA THR A 695 25.81 -17.22 -77.71
C THR A 695 25.53 -16.19 -78.81
N ARG A 696 26.14 -16.38 -79.99
CA ARG A 696 25.96 -15.49 -81.16
C ARG A 696 24.49 -15.38 -81.60
N SER A 697 23.73 -16.47 -81.50
CA SER A 697 22.29 -16.54 -81.83
C SER A 697 21.38 -15.72 -80.90
N MET A 698 21.92 -15.15 -79.81
CA MET A 698 21.22 -14.26 -78.87
C MET A 698 21.52 -12.78 -79.11
N ARG A 699 22.46 -12.42 -80.01
CA ARG A 699 22.81 -11.03 -80.32
C ARG A 699 21.58 -10.25 -80.77
N GLY A 700 21.43 -9.00 -80.29
CA GLY A 700 20.28 -8.14 -80.59
C GLY A 700 18.97 -8.54 -79.88
N LYS A 701 18.84 -9.78 -79.37
CA LYS A 701 17.64 -10.25 -78.65
C LYS A 701 17.59 -9.68 -77.22
N LYS A 702 16.37 -9.60 -76.67
CA LYS A 702 16.12 -9.20 -75.28
C LYS A 702 16.06 -10.44 -74.38
N LEU A 703 17.00 -10.57 -73.44
CA LEU A 703 17.02 -11.68 -72.48
C LEU A 703 16.06 -11.42 -71.31
N VAL A 704 15.26 -12.43 -70.97
CA VAL A 704 14.40 -12.45 -69.78
C VAL A 704 14.65 -13.75 -69.02
N VAL A 705 14.75 -13.68 -67.69
CA VAL A 705 14.77 -14.89 -66.85
C VAL A 705 13.45 -15.03 -66.10
N LYS A 706 12.82 -16.20 -66.20
CA LYS A 706 11.71 -16.61 -65.35
C LYS A 706 12.26 -17.42 -64.19
N VAL A 707 11.91 -17.03 -62.97
CA VAL A 707 12.30 -17.69 -61.72
C VAL A 707 11.05 -18.29 -61.09
N ILE A 708 11.12 -19.56 -60.69
CA ILE A 708 10.08 -20.24 -59.90
C ILE A 708 10.67 -20.55 -58.52
N GLY A 709 10.08 -20.00 -57.46
CA GLY A 709 10.47 -20.24 -56.08
C GLY A 709 9.58 -21.29 -55.40
N LYS A 710 10.20 -22.22 -54.67
CA LYS A 710 9.53 -23.21 -53.82
C LYS A 710 10.12 -23.19 -52.41
N LYS A 711 9.26 -23.30 -51.39
CA LYS A 711 9.64 -23.46 -49.98
C LYS A 711 8.61 -24.34 -49.28
N LYS A 712 9.04 -25.27 -48.42
CA LYS A 712 8.14 -26.19 -47.70
C LYS A 712 7.13 -25.39 -46.88
N GLY A 713 5.84 -25.70 -47.04
CA GLY A 713 4.76 -24.98 -46.36
C GLY A 713 4.35 -23.64 -47.00
N PHE A 714 4.89 -23.27 -48.17
CA PHE A 714 4.53 -22.05 -48.89
C PHE A 714 3.97 -22.35 -50.30
N LYS A 715 3.03 -21.53 -50.77
CA LYS A 715 2.54 -21.56 -52.15
C LYS A 715 3.69 -21.19 -53.09
N SER A 716 3.94 -22.01 -54.11
CA SER A 716 4.98 -21.74 -55.11
C SER A 716 4.67 -20.46 -55.87
N ALA A 717 5.69 -19.69 -56.22
CA ALA A 717 5.51 -18.41 -56.91
C ALA A 717 6.50 -18.27 -58.08
N LYS A 718 6.13 -17.46 -59.07
CA LYS A 718 6.91 -17.25 -60.30
C LYS A 718 7.06 -15.76 -60.60
N ALA A 719 8.23 -15.32 -61.05
CA ALA A 719 8.47 -13.94 -61.49
C ALA A 719 9.40 -13.88 -62.70
N LYS A 720 9.31 -12.81 -63.50
CA LYS A 720 10.16 -12.57 -64.67
C LYS A 720 10.98 -11.29 -64.51
N SER A 721 12.23 -11.28 -64.96
CA SER A 721 13.05 -10.08 -64.99
C SER A 721 12.56 -9.04 -66.00
N LYS A 722 13.03 -7.79 -65.89
CA LYS A 722 12.97 -6.87 -67.04
C LYS A 722 13.82 -7.44 -68.19
N PRO A 723 13.47 -7.17 -69.45
CA PRO A 723 14.27 -7.60 -70.59
C PRO A 723 15.63 -6.87 -70.60
N LYS A 724 16.70 -7.58 -70.94
CA LYS A 724 18.06 -7.03 -71.09
C LYS A 724 18.57 -7.28 -72.51
N LYS A 725 18.76 -6.22 -73.31
CA LYS A 725 19.24 -6.34 -74.70
C LYS A 725 20.67 -6.88 -74.72
N VAL A 726 20.93 -7.86 -75.58
CA VAL A 726 22.28 -8.39 -75.81
C VAL A 726 22.99 -7.50 -76.81
N LYS A 727 24.14 -6.96 -76.41
CA LYS A 727 25.06 -6.21 -77.27
C LYS A 727 26.02 -7.16 -78.00
#